data_AF-A0A2S8A9D4-F1
#
_entry.id   AF-A0A2S8A9D4-F1
#
_cell.length_a   1.000
_cell.length_b   1.000
_cell.length_c   1.000
_cell.angle_alpha   90.00
_cell.angle_beta   90.00
_cell.angle_gamma   90.00
#
_symmetry.space_group_name_H-M   'P 1'
#
loop_
_entity.id
_entity.type
_entity.pdbx_description
1 polymer ?
#
loop_
_entity_poly.entity_id
_entity_poly.type
_entity_poly.pdbx_seq_one_letter_code
_entity_poly.pdbx_strand_id
1 'polypeptide(L)'
;MDAANKINWFKTPNKFYAQKEGHDIWFEDGIVNLSYLCIDKHINDGFGNNIALIFDSPNIQIQKSYTYNEVKEKVEKLSGGLKKLGLKKGDVALIYMPMIPETAFSILACARLGVTFSVVYCGYSASEIAMRINDCKPKIVITASSSIDVDRIISFKPIVDEAISLSNHTPDKIITYNRKLGFMYSHNKHDVDFEELLNSSNPEKYVEVTSNFPAYILYTSGVKGSARGAVYNTGDYAVALKDVMNNILKCKPDETIFTAFDIGGGIGHTFLVLAPMINRSTSVIYEGSSIRTPDPGAYWRIIQQYKVKVLLTPHTNIRKILNADSEGKYFFKYNVDSLHRIVLSGEDSGKDIITWLRKHSQVEIANLWWHSEGAWPLLGKIIKKGKKDPLPDSIGKPIRGFNMKIVDSNGQLSITGETGIIVAVKPLPPGSFSYINNNKPEDEFVTMKLSKYYNTGGVGYQDKKGNFYTTGSLGDIINVAGQRLSVMELEKILSSHSKISEVAVIGVRDSVKGQAIIAVPVIKAFEQVDIYKLTEELRGEVVDKMGINADLKQVIYVKRLPKNKSGEIQRNILSKIAEGEDYKIIENNQNSIIVSEIEQAFKSENVVKKNQEKNIDELVIKDNIDYDRIYNISIDQPEGFWSEVAQTFLWKKPWKSVLEYNFDRADFRWFKEGKLNITENCLDRHLEKNGDKIALLWESNEPQELHRKFTYKELHQEVCKLSNVLKSKGIKKGDRICIYLPMVPELLISLLACARIGAIHSVVFAGFSSTALVSRINDSECKLIITCDGNYRGSKYINLKAIVDEALQETPSIETVLVLNRSNKLLEIKGKKEIWWHEEMKKASSICPAEEMDAEDPLFILYTSGSTGKPKGMVHTCGGYMVYVTYAFKNVFQIGDPEDVYFCTADIGWITGHSFIVYAPLCSGITTVMFEGAPSYPDYGRFWQIIDKFKVTHFYTAPTAIRSLEAQPIHYVENHDLGTLKVLGTVGEPINEEAWEWYNEKIGKGNCPIVDTWWQTETGGFMIAPLAGITATKPAFATKPLPGIQACLMDSEGREIETVKGEGNLCIKFPWPGMARTIYGDHQRYIDTYFSAYKGKYFTGDAGLRDLAGNYRITGRVDDVIIVSGHNLGTAPIENVINEHYLVTESAVVGFPHDIKGNALYAFIITYEKPEDEELVKKEIQTRISRTIGPIAKIDKIQFVEGLPRTRSGKIMRRILRKIASNELEGLGDNSTLLNPEVVDQIIKGKL
;
A
#
# COMPACT_ATOMS: atom_id res chain seq x y z
N MET A 1 21.05 20.85 49.93
CA MET A 1 20.71 20.53 51.33
C MET A 1 19.20 20.55 51.55
N ASP A 2 18.53 21.68 51.35
CA ASP A 2 17.06 21.79 51.51
C ASP A 2 16.26 20.75 50.72
N ALA A 3 16.69 20.42 49.49
CA ALA A 3 16.07 19.35 48.70
C ALA A 3 16.31 17.96 49.31
N ALA A 4 17.50 17.70 49.86
CA ALA A 4 17.84 16.42 50.49
C ALA A 4 17.05 16.19 51.78
N ASN A 5 16.75 17.26 52.54
CA ASN A 5 15.91 17.20 53.73
C ASN A 5 14.43 16.87 53.42
N LYS A 6 14.02 16.89 52.14
CA LYS A 6 12.64 16.56 51.71
C LYS A 6 12.44 15.08 51.39
N ILE A 7 13.49 14.25 51.48
CA ILE A 7 13.38 12.79 51.36
C ILE A 7 13.83 12.11 52.66
N ASN A 8 13.31 10.90 52.91
CA ASN A 8 13.58 10.15 54.12
C ASN A 8 14.80 9.24 53.93
N TRP A 9 15.91 9.64 54.51
CA TRP A 9 17.13 8.84 54.55
C TRP A 9 17.11 7.88 55.75
N PHE A 10 17.70 6.69 55.59
CA PHE A 10 18.04 5.84 56.73
C PHE A 10 19.20 6.45 57.51
N LYS A 11 20.18 7.02 56.79
CA LYS A 11 21.21 7.91 57.32
C LYS A 11 21.24 9.19 56.50
N THR A 12 20.93 10.31 57.13
CA THR A 12 20.95 11.63 56.47
C THR A 12 22.39 12.00 56.08
N PRO A 13 22.63 12.45 54.84
CA PRO A 13 23.96 12.82 54.38
C PRO A 13 24.46 14.08 55.08
N ASN A 14 25.69 14.04 55.59
CA ASN A 14 26.40 15.22 56.11
C ASN A 14 27.44 15.75 55.12
N LYS A 15 27.79 14.99 54.08
CA LYS A 15 28.67 15.40 52.98
C LYS A 15 27.87 15.62 51.71
N PHE A 16 27.74 16.88 51.29
CA PHE A 16 26.84 17.24 50.19
C PHE A 16 27.41 17.00 48.80
N TYR A 17 28.68 17.32 48.61
CA TYR A 17 29.36 17.20 47.33
C TYR A 17 30.82 16.83 47.57
N ALA A 18 31.32 15.88 46.79
CA ALA A 18 32.72 15.50 46.73
C ALA A 18 33.08 15.14 45.28
N GLN A 19 34.34 15.33 44.90
CA GLN A 19 34.88 14.81 43.65
C GLN A 19 35.84 13.67 44.00
N LYS A 20 35.61 12.46 43.46
CA LYS A 20 36.48 11.29 43.67
C LYS A 20 36.74 10.59 42.35
N GLU A 21 38.00 10.32 42.05
CA GLU A 21 38.42 9.62 40.83
C GLU A 21 37.86 10.28 39.54
N GLY A 22 37.68 11.61 39.56
CA GLY A 22 37.12 12.38 38.44
C GLY A 22 35.59 12.43 38.38
N HIS A 23 34.89 11.79 39.31
CA HIS A 23 33.42 11.76 39.37
C HIS A 23 32.84 12.72 40.41
N ASP A 24 31.75 13.39 40.03
CA ASP A 24 30.94 14.23 40.92
C ASP A 24 30.03 13.32 41.76
N ILE A 25 30.19 13.37 43.08
CA ILE A 25 29.44 12.55 44.04
C ILE A 25 28.61 13.48 44.93
N TRP A 26 27.29 13.30 44.88
CA TRP A 26 26.34 14.02 45.72
C TRP A 26 25.85 13.14 46.88
N PHE A 27 25.80 13.74 48.08
CA PHE A 27 25.28 13.09 49.30
C PHE A 27 26.00 11.79 49.67
N GLU A 28 27.33 11.75 49.51
CA GLU A 28 28.18 10.56 49.59
C GLU A 28 27.86 9.60 50.75
N ASP A 29 27.66 10.14 51.94
CA ASP A 29 27.48 9.37 53.18
C ASP A 29 26.01 9.07 53.53
N GLY A 30 25.08 9.48 52.66
CA GLY A 30 23.65 9.20 52.80
C GLY A 30 23.33 7.74 52.52
N ILE A 31 22.40 7.16 53.28
CA ILE A 31 21.92 5.78 53.10
C ILE A 31 20.41 5.80 52.83
N VAL A 32 19.98 5.12 51.78
CA VAL A 32 18.59 5.15 51.28
C VAL A 32 18.26 3.91 50.44
N ASN A 33 17.01 3.80 49.99
CA ASN A 33 16.58 2.86 48.96
C ASN A 33 15.43 3.49 48.15
N LEU A 34 15.50 3.42 46.81
CA LEU A 34 14.48 4.03 45.94
C LEU A 34 13.10 3.40 46.11
N SER A 35 13.03 2.08 46.24
CA SER A 35 11.76 1.35 46.39
C SER A 35 11.10 1.69 47.73
N TYR A 36 11.89 1.82 48.80
CA TYR A 36 11.42 2.31 50.10
C TYR A 36 10.80 3.71 49.99
N LEU A 37 11.50 4.65 49.33
CA LEU A 37 11.00 6.00 49.13
C LEU A 37 9.73 6.06 48.27
N CYS A 38 9.62 5.15 47.30
CA CYS A 38 8.45 5.05 46.43
C CYS A 38 7.23 4.45 47.13
N ILE A 39 7.41 3.53 48.09
CA ILE A 39 6.32 2.68 48.60
C ILE A 39 6.25 2.75 50.12
N ASP A 40 7.20 2.11 50.79
CA ASP A 40 7.17 1.81 52.23
C ASP A 40 7.10 3.06 53.08
N LYS A 41 7.85 4.10 52.71
CA LYS A 41 7.85 5.38 53.40
C LYS A 41 6.43 5.98 53.45
N HIS A 42 5.64 5.90 52.38
CA HIS A 42 4.29 6.48 52.36
C HIS A 42 3.30 5.62 53.14
N ILE A 43 3.48 4.30 53.13
CA ILE A 43 2.71 3.39 53.97
C ILE A 43 2.97 3.67 55.45
N ASN A 44 4.24 3.85 55.83
CA ASN A 44 4.64 4.20 57.19
C ASN A 44 4.08 5.56 57.63
N ASP A 45 3.98 6.51 56.70
CA ASP A 45 3.35 7.83 56.92
C ASP A 45 1.80 7.77 56.94
N GLY A 46 1.19 6.58 56.80
CA GLY A 46 -0.26 6.39 56.91
C GLY A 46 -1.03 6.44 55.58
N PHE A 47 -0.36 6.44 54.43
CA PHE A 47 -0.97 6.58 53.10
C PHE A 47 -1.08 5.25 52.33
N GLY A 48 -1.01 4.11 53.00
CA GLY A 48 -0.99 2.80 52.34
C GLY A 48 -2.21 2.50 51.47
N ASN A 49 -3.37 3.08 51.80
CA ASN A 49 -4.61 2.92 51.04
C ASN A 49 -4.79 3.95 49.90
N ASN A 50 -3.86 4.91 49.74
CA ASN A 50 -3.90 5.86 48.64
C ASN A 50 -3.53 5.15 47.33
N ILE A 51 -4.16 5.57 46.22
CA ILE A 51 -3.87 5.03 44.88
C ILE A 51 -2.48 5.50 44.44
N ALA A 52 -1.60 4.54 44.16
CA ALA A 52 -0.26 4.79 43.67
C ALA A 52 -0.20 4.74 42.13
N LEU A 53 -0.84 3.73 41.51
CA LEU A 53 -0.84 3.53 40.06
C LEU A 53 -2.26 3.35 39.52
N ILE A 54 -2.51 3.91 38.35
CA ILE A 54 -3.70 3.66 37.54
C ILE A 54 -3.21 3.07 36.22
N PHE A 55 -3.80 1.96 35.80
CA PHE A 55 -3.59 1.35 34.49
C PHE A 55 -4.85 1.50 33.66
N ASP A 56 -4.71 2.07 32.47
CA ASP A 56 -5.80 2.21 31.50
C ASP A 56 -5.30 1.73 30.14
N SER A 57 -5.89 0.62 29.67
CA SER A 57 -5.64 0.06 28.35
C SER A 57 -6.94 0.00 27.56
N PRO A 58 -7.18 0.96 26.64
CA PRO A 58 -8.27 0.86 25.69
C PRO A 58 -8.14 -0.36 24.75
N ASN A 59 -6.92 -0.85 24.51
CA ASN A 59 -6.67 -2.00 23.62
C ASN A 59 -7.32 -3.29 24.12
N ILE A 60 -7.25 -3.55 25.43
CA ILE A 60 -7.83 -4.74 26.06
C ILE A 60 -9.00 -4.39 26.97
N GLN A 61 -9.44 -3.13 26.94
CA GLN A 61 -10.56 -2.58 27.72
C GLN A 61 -10.42 -2.81 29.24
N ILE A 62 -9.19 -2.74 29.76
CA ILE A 62 -8.90 -2.92 31.19
C ILE A 62 -8.58 -1.58 31.82
N GLN A 63 -9.23 -1.31 32.95
CA GLN A 63 -8.93 -0.19 33.84
C GLN A 63 -8.75 -0.72 35.25
N LYS A 64 -7.60 -0.45 35.86
CA LYS A 64 -7.27 -0.95 37.20
C LYS A 64 -6.48 0.08 37.99
N SER A 65 -6.76 0.16 39.28
CA SER A 65 -5.99 1.01 40.20
C SER A 65 -5.29 0.12 41.23
N TYR A 66 -4.13 0.57 41.69
CA TYR A 66 -3.34 -0.10 42.72
C TYR A 66 -3.01 0.89 43.81
N THR A 67 -3.37 0.55 45.05
CA THR A 67 -2.96 1.26 46.25
C THR A 67 -1.50 1.01 46.58
N TYR A 68 -0.89 1.86 47.41
CA TYR A 68 0.48 1.63 47.87
C TYR A 68 0.66 0.26 48.55
N ASN A 69 -0.33 -0.21 49.31
CA ASN A 69 -0.33 -1.55 49.92
C ASN A 69 -0.29 -2.67 48.87
N GLU A 70 -1.11 -2.58 47.82
CA GLU A 70 -1.14 -3.59 46.74
C GLU A 70 0.16 -3.57 45.92
N VAL A 71 0.69 -2.37 45.63
CA VAL A 71 2.00 -2.23 44.97
C VAL A 71 3.09 -2.86 45.84
N LYS A 72 3.08 -2.61 47.16
CA LYS A 72 4.04 -3.20 48.10
C LYS A 72 3.98 -4.72 48.06
N GLU A 73 2.80 -5.32 48.17
CA GLU A 73 2.65 -6.77 48.18
C GLU A 73 3.26 -7.41 46.93
N LYS A 74 2.94 -6.86 45.75
CA LYS A 74 3.46 -7.35 44.46
C LYS A 74 4.97 -7.17 44.36
N VAL A 75 5.47 -6.01 44.75
CA VAL A 75 6.91 -5.68 44.69
C VAL A 75 7.72 -6.52 45.67
N GLU A 76 7.25 -6.75 46.90
CA GLU A 76 7.95 -7.57 47.88
C GLU A 76 8.01 -9.04 47.46
N LYS A 77 6.91 -9.61 46.97
CA LYS A 77 6.88 -10.98 46.46
C LYS A 77 7.79 -11.15 45.24
N LEU A 78 7.70 -10.22 44.28
CA LEU A 78 8.58 -10.25 43.11
C LEU A 78 10.05 -10.15 43.52
N SER A 79 10.37 -9.25 44.46
CA SER A 79 11.74 -9.12 45.00
C SER A 79 12.24 -10.42 45.63
N GLY A 80 11.41 -11.13 46.40
CA GLY A 80 11.77 -12.44 46.94
C GLY A 80 12.01 -13.49 45.85
N GLY A 81 11.22 -13.46 44.78
CA GLY A 81 11.41 -14.31 43.61
C GLY A 81 12.70 -14.02 42.86
N LEU A 82 12.96 -12.75 42.57
CA LEU A 82 14.23 -12.31 41.96
C LEU A 82 15.43 -12.75 42.80
N LYS A 83 15.36 -12.59 44.13
CA LYS A 83 16.40 -13.03 45.05
C LYS A 83 16.57 -14.56 45.06
N LYS A 84 15.48 -15.32 44.99
CA LYS A 84 15.50 -16.80 44.86
C LYS A 84 16.14 -17.26 43.55
N LEU A 85 15.98 -16.50 42.47
CA LEU A 85 16.67 -16.71 41.20
C LEU A 85 18.14 -16.25 41.22
N GLY A 86 18.62 -15.73 42.36
CA GLY A 86 20.02 -15.42 42.60
C GLY A 86 20.38 -13.94 42.49
N LEU A 87 19.43 -13.02 42.29
CA LEU A 87 19.72 -11.59 42.26
C LEU A 87 20.12 -11.08 43.65
N LYS A 88 21.20 -10.31 43.71
CA LYS A 88 21.68 -9.63 44.92
C LYS A 88 22.05 -8.19 44.62
N LYS A 89 22.22 -7.40 45.69
CA LYS A 89 22.71 -6.02 45.60
C LYS A 89 23.98 -5.94 44.74
N GLY A 90 23.96 -5.06 43.74
CA GLY A 90 25.07 -4.85 42.80
C GLY A 90 24.98 -5.66 41.51
N ASP A 91 24.07 -6.64 41.41
CA ASP A 91 23.76 -7.28 40.13
C ASP A 91 23.00 -6.30 39.20
N VAL A 92 22.98 -6.61 37.90
CA VAL A 92 22.25 -5.85 36.89
C VAL A 92 21.06 -6.66 36.36
N ALA A 93 19.92 -6.01 36.14
CA ALA A 93 18.76 -6.58 35.47
C ALA A 93 18.35 -5.74 34.26
N LEU A 94 18.01 -6.38 33.14
CA LEU A 94 17.48 -5.70 31.95
C LEU A 94 15.96 -5.92 31.86
N ILE A 95 15.20 -4.86 31.63
CA ILE A 95 13.74 -4.88 31.57
C ILE A 95 13.30 -4.42 30.19
N TYR A 96 12.70 -5.32 29.41
CA TYR A 96 12.13 -5.06 28.08
C TYR A 96 10.65 -5.45 28.09
N MET A 97 9.82 -4.58 28.65
CA MET A 97 8.38 -4.82 28.84
C MET A 97 7.55 -3.59 28.43
N PRO A 98 6.31 -3.79 27.93
CA PRO A 98 5.46 -2.71 27.45
C PRO A 98 4.91 -1.82 28.59
N MET A 99 4.04 -0.87 28.23
CA MET A 99 3.35 0.06 29.14
C MET A 99 2.31 -0.64 30.03
N ILE A 100 2.75 -1.50 30.93
CA ILE A 100 1.90 -2.29 31.85
C ILE A 100 2.38 -2.20 33.31
N PRO A 101 1.51 -2.46 34.30
CA PRO A 101 1.85 -2.39 35.73
C PRO A 101 3.04 -3.27 36.14
N GLU A 102 3.17 -4.44 35.52
CA GLU A 102 4.21 -5.42 35.80
C GLU A 102 5.61 -4.86 35.50
N THR A 103 5.73 -3.94 34.54
CA THR A 103 6.98 -3.23 34.27
C THR A 103 7.35 -2.32 35.45
N ALA A 104 6.38 -1.59 36.02
CA ALA A 104 6.61 -0.76 37.20
C ALA A 104 6.95 -1.61 38.43
N PHE A 105 6.28 -2.75 38.63
CA PHE A 105 6.61 -3.69 39.71
C PHE A 105 8.03 -4.23 39.58
N SER A 106 8.46 -4.55 38.36
CA SER A 106 9.81 -5.06 38.08
C SER A 106 10.90 -4.03 38.40
N ILE A 107 10.69 -2.77 37.99
CA ILE A 107 11.58 -1.64 38.32
C ILE A 107 11.71 -1.49 39.85
N LEU A 108 10.59 -1.45 40.55
CA LEU A 108 10.55 -1.26 42.00
C LEU A 108 11.13 -2.48 42.74
N ALA A 109 10.96 -3.70 42.24
CA ALA A 109 11.54 -4.91 42.84
C ALA A 109 13.07 -4.96 42.68
N CYS A 110 13.60 -4.58 41.51
CA CYS A 110 15.04 -4.43 41.32
C CYS A 110 15.62 -3.36 42.26
N ALA A 111 14.99 -2.18 42.32
CA ALA A 111 15.39 -1.11 43.23
C ALA A 111 15.34 -1.56 44.71
N ARG A 112 14.37 -2.39 45.10
CA ARG A 112 14.22 -2.92 46.45
C ARG A 112 15.42 -3.76 46.88
N LEU A 113 15.94 -4.58 45.98
CA LEU A 113 17.10 -5.44 46.21
C LEU A 113 18.46 -4.72 46.09
N GLY A 114 18.47 -3.45 45.68
CA GLY A 114 19.71 -2.75 45.31
C GLY A 114 20.33 -3.33 44.03
N VAL A 115 19.49 -3.81 43.11
CA VAL A 115 19.88 -4.27 41.78
C VAL A 115 19.78 -3.08 40.82
N THR A 116 20.84 -2.88 40.04
CA THR A 116 20.87 -1.83 39.02
C THR A 116 20.03 -2.28 37.84
N PHE A 117 18.93 -1.58 37.53
CA PHE A 117 18.08 -1.98 36.41
C PHE A 117 18.37 -1.17 35.14
N SER A 118 18.07 -1.73 33.97
CA SER A 118 18.16 -1.06 32.67
C SER A 118 16.84 -1.26 31.94
N VAL A 119 16.07 -0.18 31.76
CA VAL A 119 14.77 -0.24 31.07
C VAL A 119 14.98 0.07 29.59
N VAL A 120 14.48 -0.79 28.72
CA VAL A 120 14.73 -0.73 27.27
C VAL A 120 13.45 -0.37 26.53
N TYR A 121 13.56 0.59 25.60
CA TYR A 121 12.45 1.00 24.74
C TYR A 121 11.91 -0.18 23.92
N CYS A 122 10.60 -0.35 23.97
CA CYS A 122 9.89 -1.49 23.40
C CYS A 122 9.93 -1.58 21.87
N GLY A 123 10.25 -0.49 21.18
CA GLY A 123 10.38 -0.47 19.72
C GLY A 123 11.78 -0.82 19.20
N TYR A 124 12.73 -1.17 20.07
CA TYR A 124 14.07 -1.58 19.64
C TYR A 124 14.09 -3.02 19.11
N SER A 125 14.98 -3.25 18.14
CA SER A 125 15.28 -4.54 17.53
C SER A 125 16.07 -5.46 18.47
N ALA A 126 16.19 -6.73 18.10
CA ALA A 126 17.02 -7.70 18.79
C ALA A 126 18.50 -7.25 18.86
N SER A 127 19.04 -6.65 17.80
CA SER A 127 20.42 -6.14 17.74
C SER A 127 20.70 -5.04 18.77
N GLU A 128 19.78 -4.07 18.90
CA GLU A 128 19.86 -3.00 19.90
C GLU A 128 19.80 -3.55 21.33
N ILE A 129 18.95 -4.55 21.57
CA ILE A 129 18.85 -5.21 22.88
C ILE A 129 20.13 -6.01 23.15
N ALA A 130 20.66 -6.73 22.16
CA ALA A 130 21.88 -7.53 22.28
C ALA A 130 23.10 -6.67 22.65
N MET A 131 23.25 -5.50 22.03
CA MET A 131 24.29 -4.53 22.40
C MET A 131 24.19 -4.15 23.89
N ARG A 132 22.98 -3.90 24.41
CA ARG A 132 22.78 -3.56 25.82
C ARG A 132 23.04 -4.74 26.74
N ILE A 133 22.64 -5.95 26.35
CA ILE A 133 22.97 -7.19 27.06
C ILE A 133 24.50 -7.35 27.16
N ASN A 134 25.21 -7.13 26.06
CA ASN A 134 26.67 -7.22 26.03
C ASN A 134 27.36 -6.16 26.90
N ASP A 135 26.82 -4.95 26.95
CA ASP A 135 27.43 -3.83 27.68
C ASP A 135 27.15 -3.89 29.20
N CYS A 136 25.88 -4.01 29.62
CA CYS A 136 25.55 -4.06 31.05
C CYS A 136 25.61 -5.46 31.67
N LYS A 137 25.78 -6.51 30.86
CA LYS A 137 25.91 -7.92 31.28
C LYS A 137 24.85 -8.30 32.31
N PRO A 138 23.55 -8.16 31.98
CA PRO A 138 22.49 -8.35 32.94
C PRO A 138 22.46 -9.81 33.40
N LYS A 139 22.30 -10.01 34.70
CA LYS A 139 22.14 -11.34 35.27
C LYS A 139 20.81 -11.97 34.86
N ILE A 140 19.78 -11.15 34.73
CA ILE A 140 18.46 -11.57 34.25
C ILE A 140 17.90 -10.57 33.24
N VAL A 141 17.03 -11.09 32.38
CA VAL A 141 16.14 -10.28 31.53
C VAL A 141 14.71 -10.48 31.99
N ILE A 142 13.95 -9.40 32.16
CA ILE A 142 12.52 -9.42 32.45
C ILE A 142 11.79 -8.88 31.21
N THR A 143 10.87 -9.68 30.66
CA THR A 143 10.15 -9.37 29.42
C THR A 143 8.68 -9.78 29.52
N ALA A 144 7.88 -9.37 28.53
CA ALA A 144 6.52 -9.84 28.33
C ALA A 144 6.46 -10.83 27.14
N SER A 145 5.42 -11.67 27.10
CA SER A 145 5.19 -12.54 25.94
C SER A 145 4.96 -11.74 24.65
N SER A 146 4.17 -10.68 24.76
CA SER A 146 3.72 -9.85 23.65
C SER A 146 3.28 -8.45 24.10
N SER A 147 2.95 -7.57 23.17
CA SER A 147 2.31 -6.27 23.38
C SER A 147 1.29 -5.97 22.29
N ILE A 148 0.47 -4.92 22.44
CA ILE A 148 -0.44 -4.43 21.41
C ILE A 148 -0.02 -3.02 21.01
N ASP A 149 0.14 -2.79 19.70
CA ASP A 149 0.34 -1.48 19.10
C ASP A 149 -0.77 -1.21 18.10
N VAL A 150 -1.76 -0.41 18.52
CA VAL A 150 -2.96 -0.07 17.75
C VAL A 150 -3.74 -1.32 17.31
N ASP A 151 -3.47 -1.85 16.11
CA ASP A 151 -4.21 -2.97 15.51
C ASP A 151 -3.33 -4.24 15.34
N ARG A 152 -2.10 -4.24 15.87
CA ARG A 152 -1.16 -5.37 15.76
C ARG A 152 -0.65 -5.86 17.11
N ILE A 153 -0.41 -7.16 17.20
CA ILE A 153 0.29 -7.80 18.32
C ILE A 153 1.79 -7.82 18.00
N ILE A 154 2.62 -7.34 18.93
CA ILE A 154 4.09 -7.40 18.84
C ILE A 154 4.57 -8.54 19.73
N SER A 155 5.38 -9.45 19.17
CA SER A 155 5.89 -10.64 19.86
C SER A 155 7.23 -10.35 20.54
N PHE A 156 7.19 -9.94 21.82
CA PHE A 156 8.38 -9.50 22.57
C PHE A 156 9.34 -10.64 22.91
N LYS A 157 8.82 -11.81 23.27
CA LYS A 157 9.65 -12.94 23.68
C LYS A 157 10.60 -13.43 22.56
N PRO A 158 10.15 -13.63 21.30
CA PRO A 158 11.05 -13.93 20.20
C PRO A 158 12.17 -12.91 20.00
N ILE A 159 11.87 -11.61 20.13
CA ILE A 159 12.87 -10.54 19.99
C ILE A 159 13.95 -10.66 21.08
N VAL A 160 13.56 -11.02 22.31
CA VAL A 160 14.51 -11.26 23.41
C VAL A 160 15.34 -12.52 23.16
N ASP A 161 14.73 -13.60 22.69
CA ASP A 161 15.46 -14.84 22.37
C ASP A 161 16.49 -14.60 21.26
N GLU A 162 16.11 -13.87 20.21
CA GLU A 162 17.00 -13.44 19.15
C GLU A 162 18.12 -12.54 19.69
N ALA A 163 17.80 -11.54 20.53
CA ALA A 163 18.79 -10.65 21.12
C ALA A 163 19.83 -11.43 21.95
N ILE A 164 19.40 -12.44 22.69
CA ILE A 164 20.30 -13.31 23.46
C ILE A 164 21.17 -14.14 22.51
N SER A 165 20.63 -14.63 21.40
CA SER A 165 21.41 -15.37 20.39
C SER A 165 22.49 -14.50 19.72
N LEU A 166 22.22 -13.21 19.59
CA LEU A 166 23.16 -12.20 19.06
C LEU A 166 24.14 -11.68 20.13
N SER A 167 23.94 -12.03 21.40
CA SER A 167 24.74 -11.54 22.51
C SER A 167 25.88 -12.50 22.85
N ASN A 168 27.03 -11.94 23.21
CA ASN A 168 28.16 -12.69 23.79
C ASN A 168 27.98 -12.93 25.30
N HIS A 169 26.93 -12.37 25.91
CA HIS A 169 26.55 -12.59 27.30
C HIS A 169 25.16 -13.24 27.35
N THR A 170 25.05 -14.36 28.08
CA THR A 170 23.77 -15.04 28.30
C THR A 170 23.29 -14.80 29.72
N PRO A 171 22.10 -14.20 29.93
CA PRO A 171 21.50 -14.06 31.26
C PRO A 171 21.22 -15.43 31.91
N ASP A 172 21.31 -15.50 33.23
CA ASP A 172 21.05 -16.73 34.00
C ASP A 172 19.59 -17.20 33.79
N LYS A 173 18.65 -16.23 33.81
CA LYS A 173 17.20 -16.43 33.69
C LYS A 173 16.54 -15.34 32.86
N ILE A 174 15.46 -15.71 32.18
CA ILE A 174 14.56 -14.84 31.43
C ILE A 174 13.18 -14.93 32.06
N ILE A 175 12.73 -13.88 32.71
CA ILE A 175 11.43 -13.85 33.39
C ILE A 175 10.41 -13.30 32.40
N THR A 176 9.43 -14.12 32.01
CA THR A 176 8.44 -13.75 31.00
C THR A 176 7.06 -13.60 31.62
N TYR A 177 6.48 -12.41 31.49
CA TYR A 177 5.08 -12.16 31.84
C TYR A 177 4.17 -12.54 30.67
N ASN A 178 3.43 -13.64 30.80
CA ASN A 178 2.47 -14.06 29.79
C ASN A 178 1.20 -13.19 29.85
N ARG A 179 1.03 -12.34 28.84
CA ARG A 179 -0.10 -11.41 28.75
C ARG A 179 -1.42 -12.06 28.31
N LYS A 180 -1.41 -13.34 27.95
CA LYS A 180 -2.59 -14.11 27.50
C LYS A 180 -3.31 -13.49 26.30
N LEU A 181 -2.58 -12.81 25.42
CA LEU A 181 -3.10 -12.15 24.21
C LEU A 181 -3.16 -13.10 22.99
N GLY A 182 -3.26 -14.41 23.21
CA GLY A 182 -3.29 -15.42 22.14
C GLY A 182 -1.94 -15.75 21.50
N PHE A 183 -0.83 -15.16 21.98
CA PHE A 183 0.52 -15.46 21.49
C PHE A 183 1.14 -16.63 22.26
N MET A 184 1.52 -17.69 21.55
CA MET A 184 2.25 -18.82 22.10
C MET A 184 3.75 -18.69 21.80
N TYR A 185 4.60 -18.95 22.79
CA TYR A 185 6.05 -19.03 22.62
C TYR A 185 6.58 -20.31 23.27
N SER A 186 7.69 -20.82 22.74
CA SER A 186 8.38 -21.99 23.28
C SER A 186 9.10 -21.62 24.57
N HIS A 187 8.91 -22.42 25.62
CA HIS A 187 9.68 -22.29 26.85
C HIS A 187 11.08 -22.90 26.71
N ASN A 188 12.10 -22.09 26.95
CA ASN A 188 13.49 -22.51 27.04
C ASN A 188 13.88 -22.80 28.51
N LYS A 189 14.99 -23.52 28.72
CA LYS A 189 15.50 -23.87 30.06
C LYS A 189 15.81 -22.67 30.99
N HIS A 190 15.99 -21.49 30.40
CA HIS A 190 16.26 -20.24 31.12
C HIS A 190 14.98 -19.46 31.45
N ASP A 191 13.85 -19.83 30.84
CA ASP A 191 12.59 -19.12 31.00
C ASP A 191 11.95 -19.42 32.37
N VAL A 192 11.46 -18.37 33.02
CA VAL A 192 10.70 -18.42 34.26
C VAL A 192 9.40 -17.67 34.03
N ASP A 193 8.26 -18.26 34.37
CA ASP A 193 6.98 -17.56 34.31
C ASP A 193 6.89 -16.53 35.43
N PHE A 194 6.53 -15.29 35.08
CA PHE A 194 6.48 -14.17 36.01
C PHE A 194 5.43 -14.37 37.12
N GLU A 195 4.24 -14.88 36.77
CA GLU A 195 3.14 -15.07 37.73
C GLU A 195 3.42 -16.26 38.64
N GLU A 196 3.98 -17.35 38.11
CA GLU A 196 4.44 -18.48 38.93
C GLU A 196 5.53 -18.06 39.91
N LEU A 197 6.51 -17.27 39.44
CA LEU A 197 7.56 -16.72 40.30
C LEU A 197 6.95 -15.85 41.41
N LEU A 198 6.03 -14.96 41.05
CA LEU A 198 5.37 -14.07 42.01
C LEU A 198 4.57 -14.85 43.07
N ASN A 199 3.82 -15.87 42.64
CA ASN A 199 2.93 -16.64 43.52
C ASN A 199 3.70 -17.61 44.44
N SER A 200 4.84 -18.12 44.00
CA SER A 200 5.66 -19.08 44.75
C SER A 200 6.72 -18.44 45.65
N SER A 201 6.79 -17.11 45.70
CA SER A 201 7.85 -16.37 46.39
C SER A 201 7.37 -15.74 47.69
N ASN A 202 8.25 -15.76 48.69
CA ASN A 202 8.04 -15.06 49.95
C ASN A 202 8.34 -13.56 49.78
N PRO A 203 7.63 -12.66 50.49
CA PRO A 203 7.94 -11.23 50.51
C PRO A 203 9.38 -10.94 50.98
N GLU A 204 10.06 -10.01 50.31
CA GLU A 204 11.43 -9.60 50.66
C GLU A 204 11.51 -8.11 51.02
N LYS A 205 12.28 -7.79 52.07
CA LYS A 205 12.50 -6.41 52.53
C LYS A 205 13.48 -5.67 51.61
N TYR A 206 13.41 -4.34 51.64
CA TYR A 206 14.38 -3.50 50.95
C TYR A 206 15.79 -3.63 51.55
N VAL A 207 16.81 -3.41 50.71
CA VAL A 207 18.21 -3.40 51.10
C VAL A 207 18.73 -1.96 51.11
N GLU A 208 19.46 -1.60 52.16
CA GLU A 208 20.09 -0.28 52.28
C GLU A 208 21.27 -0.12 51.30
N VAL A 209 21.29 1.01 50.59
CA VAL A 209 22.38 1.39 49.70
C VAL A 209 22.86 2.80 49.99
N THR A 210 24.11 3.10 49.67
CA THR A 210 24.63 4.47 49.76
C THR A 210 24.02 5.35 48.67
N SER A 211 24.00 6.67 48.87
CA SER A 211 23.42 7.62 47.91
C SER A 211 24.03 7.45 46.51
N ASN A 212 25.33 7.25 46.44
CA ASN A 212 26.10 7.07 45.21
C ASN A 212 26.03 5.65 44.62
N PHE A 213 25.15 4.78 45.14
CA PHE A 213 24.98 3.45 44.60
C PHE A 213 24.20 3.51 43.27
N PRO A 214 24.65 2.83 42.20
CA PRO A 214 23.95 2.82 40.92
C PRO A 214 22.50 2.33 41.05
N ALA A 215 21.54 3.17 40.68
CA ALA A 215 20.13 2.84 40.64
C ALA A 215 19.75 2.19 39.31
N TYR A 216 20.11 2.83 38.21
CA TYR A 216 19.77 2.35 36.87
C TYR A 216 20.77 2.81 35.82
N ILE A 217 20.74 2.12 34.68
CA ILE A 217 21.50 2.45 33.49
C ILE A 217 20.50 2.85 32.40
N LEU A 218 20.73 4.01 31.76
CA LEU A 218 19.98 4.41 30.58
C LEU A 218 20.92 4.60 29.40
N TYR A 219 20.63 3.89 28.32
CA TYR A 219 21.41 3.97 27.10
C TYR A 219 21.01 5.17 26.26
N THR A 220 22.02 5.95 25.87
CA THR A 220 21.89 7.04 24.88
C THR A 220 21.72 6.47 23.47
N SER A 221 21.20 7.25 22.53
CA SER A 221 20.80 6.79 21.20
C SER A 221 21.94 6.59 20.19
N GLY A 222 23.19 6.39 20.64
CA GLY A 222 24.32 6.05 19.75
C GLY A 222 24.86 7.21 18.90
N VAL A 223 24.39 8.44 19.09
CA VAL A 223 24.73 9.64 18.27
C VAL A 223 26.24 9.85 18.01
N LYS A 224 27.12 9.29 18.86
CA LYS A 224 28.58 9.45 18.80
C LYS A 224 29.33 8.10 18.83
N GLY A 225 28.77 7.06 18.20
CA GLY A 225 29.28 5.68 18.21
C GLY A 225 28.39 4.75 19.05
N SER A 226 28.86 3.56 19.42
CA SER A 226 28.06 2.58 20.19
C SER A 226 27.30 3.21 21.37
N ALA A 227 26.02 2.85 21.55
CA ALA A 227 25.19 3.38 22.62
C ALA A 227 25.88 3.26 23.98
N ARG A 228 25.72 4.30 24.81
CA ARG A 228 26.44 4.44 26.07
C ARG A 228 25.48 4.40 27.23
N GLY A 229 25.73 3.52 28.18
CA GLY A 229 24.96 3.43 29.41
C GLY A 229 25.33 4.55 30.37
N ALA A 230 24.50 5.60 30.45
CA ALA A 230 24.60 6.62 31.48
C ALA A 230 24.09 6.03 32.81
N VAL A 231 24.93 6.07 33.85
CA VAL A 231 24.62 5.52 35.17
C VAL A 231 24.09 6.62 36.08
N TYR A 232 22.96 6.36 36.72
CA TYR A 232 22.34 7.26 37.69
C TYR A 232 22.37 6.62 39.06
N ASN A 233 22.73 7.41 40.06
CA ASN A 233 22.86 6.96 41.43
C ASN A 233 21.51 7.00 42.16
N THR A 234 21.44 6.43 43.35
CA THR A 234 20.18 6.20 44.07
C THR A 234 19.69 7.44 44.80
N GLY A 235 20.50 7.99 45.71
CA GLY A 235 20.06 9.01 46.65
C GLY A 235 20.03 10.41 46.05
N ASP A 236 21.04 10.78 45.27
CA ASP A 236 21.09 12.07 44.58
C ASP A 236 19.97 12.21 43.54
N TYR A 237 19.66 11.12 42.85
CA TYR A 237 18.55 11.03 41.92
C TYR A 237 17.22 11.17 42.64
N ALA A 238 17.01 10.47 43.76
CA ALA A 238 15.79 10.64 44.56
C ALA A 238 15.56 12.09 45.01
N VAL A 239 16.63 12.79 45.41
CA VAL A 239 16.58 14.22 45.75
C VAL A 239 16.16 15.05 44.54
N ALA A 240 16.78 14.83 43.39
CA ALA A 240 16.47 15.55 42.16
C ALA A 240 15.01 15.33 41.73
N LEU A 241 14.55 14.09 41.71
CA LEU A 241 13.17 13.76 41.33
C LEU A 241 12.14 14.42 42.26
N LYS A 242 12.38 14.39 43.58
CA LYS A 242 11.51 15.08 44.54
C LYS A 242 11.49 16.58 44.30
N ASP A 243 12.63 17.20 43.98
CA ASP A 243 12.72 18.63 43.67
C ASP A 243 11.99 18.97 42.36
N VAL A 244 12.19 18.16 41.30
CA VAL A 244 11.54 18.32 40.00
C VAL A 244 10.02 18.27 40.13
N MET A 245 9.49 17.26 40.83
CA MET A 245 8.05 17.12 41.04
C MET A 245 7.46 18.34 41.73
N ASN A 246 8.09 18.83 42.80
CA ASN A 246 7.57 19.93 43.61
C ASN A 246 7.75 21.31 42.96
N ASN A 247 8.91 21.57 42.35
CA ASN A 247 9.29 22.92 41.92
C ASN A 247 9.16 23.14 40.42
N ILE A 248 9.46 22.11 39.61
CA ILE A 248 9.47 22.25 38.15
C ILE A 248 8.14 21.81 37.56
N LEU A 249 7.67 20.60 37.89
CA LEU A 249 6.36 20.10 37.46
C LEU A 249 5.22 20.65 38.32
N LYS A 250 5.51 21.07 39.56
CA LYS A 250 4.53 21.56 40.55
C LYS A 250 3.36 20.58 40.75
N CYS A 251 3.66 19.30 40.72
CA CYS A 251 2.73 18.25 41.10
C CYS A 251 2.85 18.05 42.61
N LYS A 252 1.74 18.19 43.33
CA LYS A 252 1.71 18.01 44.78
C LYS A 252 1.57 16.52 45.13
N PRO A 253 1.90 16.15 46.38
CA PRO A 253 1.50 14.86 46.91
C PRO A 253 -0.01 14.64 46.73
N ASP A 254 -0.40 13.39 46.47
CA ASP A 254 -1.77 12.92 46.28
C ASP A 254 -2.49 13.45 45.02
N GLU A 255 -1.82 14.26 44.20
CA GLU A 255 -2.31 14.63 42.87
C GLU A 255 -2.00 13.55 41.82
N THR A 256 -2.88 13.43 40.83
CA THR A 256 -2.71 12.51 39.71
C THR A 256 -1.90 13.17 38.59
N ILE A 257 -0.83 12.51 38.15
CA ILE A 257 -0.01 12.89 37.01
C ILE A 257 -0.17 11.86 35.90
N PHE A 258 -0.33 12.33 34.66
CA PHE A 258 -0.33 11.50 33.47
C PHE A 258 0.93 11.79 32.67
N THR A 259 1.82 10.79 32.58
CA THR A 259 3.07 10.87 31.83
C THR A 259 2.89 10.07 30.53
N ALA A 260 2.72 10.79 29.41
CA ALA A 260 2.54 10.22 28.08
C ALA A 260 3.88 9.92 27.38
N PHE A 261 4.80 9.27 28.09
CA PHE A 261 6.07 8.78 27.57
C PHE A 261 6.05 7.26 27.55
N ASP A 262 6.75 6.65 26.59
CA ASP A 262 7.03 5.21 26.67
C ASP A 262 7.96 4.92 27.85
N ILE A 263 7.65 3.89 28.63
CA ILE A 263 8.37 3.57 29.87
C ILE A 263 9.85 3.26 29.64
N GLY A 264 10.21 2.67 28.50
CA GLY A 264 11.59 2.41 28.09
C GLY A 264 12.20 3.49 27.21
N GLY A 265 11.42 4.48 26.77
CA GLY A 265 11.88 5.60 25.95
C GLY A 265 12.48 6.73 26.78
N GLY A 266 13.79 6.99 26.62
CA GLY A 266 14.47 8.07 27.34
C GLY A 266 14.31 7.93 28.86
N ILE A 267 13.70 8.93 29.51
CA ILE A 267 13.45 8.97 30.97
C ILE A 267 12.00 8.63 31.33
N GLY A 268 11.30 7.83 30.52
CA GLY A 268 9.90 7.46 30.76
C GLY A 268 9.67 6.79 32.12
N HIS A 269 10.41 5.73 32.43
CA HIS A 269 10.34 5.02 33.72
C HIS A 269 10.53 5.95 34.94
N THR A 270 11.36 6.99 34.80
CA THR A 270 11.55 8.00 35.84
C THR A 270 10.26 8.73 36.15
N PHE A 271 9.61 9.31 35.15
CA PHE A 271 8.45 10.17 35.33
C PHE A 271 7.12 9.43 35.33
N LEU A 272 7.13 8.13 35.01
CA LEU A 272 5.98 7.25 35.10
C LEU A 272 5.97 6.46 36.43
N VAL A 273 7.13 6.13 36.98
CA VAL A 273 7.23 5.27 38.19
C VAL A 273 7.91 6.02 39.33
N LEU A 274 9.22 6.30 39.21
CA LEU A 274 10.03 6.74 40.34
C LEU A 274 9.63 8.12 40.89
N ALA A 275 9.56 9.15 40.05
CA ALA A 275 9.32 10.52 40.47
C ALA A 275 7.91 10.72 41.04
N PRO A 276 6.82 10.25 40.38
CA PRO A 276 5.49 10.29 40.97
C PRO A 276 5.43 9.59 42.33
N MET A 277 5.98 8.38 42.43
CA MET A 277 5.90 7.60 43.66
C MET A 277 6.73 8.19 44.80
N ILE A 278 7.96 8.65 44.55
CA ILE A 278 8.75 9.41 45.56
C ILE A 278 7.98 10.66 46.01
N ASN A 279 7.19 11.27 45.10
CA ASN A 279 6.41 12.44 45.45
C ASN A 279 5.11 12.14 46.23
N ARG A 280 4.68 10.87 46.31
CA ARG A 280 3.34 10.43 46.71
C ARG A 280 2.24 10.85 45.74
N SER A 281 2.56 11.03 44.47
CA SER A 281 1.59 11.34 43.41
C SER A 281 1.08 10.06 42.75
N THR A 282 -0.19 10.02 42.39
CA THR A 282 -0.76 8.90 41.62
C THR A 282 -0.30 8.98 40.17
N SER A 283 0.26 7.91 39.62
CA SER A 283 0.72 7.87 38.22
C SER A 283 -0.24 7.08 37.32
N VAL A 284 -0.49 7.58 36.11
CA VAL A 284 -1.28 6.88 35.09
C VAL A 284 -0.35 6.19 34.08
N ILE A 285 -0.43 4.86 34.03
CA ILE A 285 0.15 4.01 32.99
C ILE A 285 -0.91 3.80 31.92
N TYR A 286 -0.67 4.36 30.75
CA TYR A 286 -1.57 4.26 29.60
C TYR A 286 -0.96 3.36 28.52
N GLU A 287 -1.72 2.36 28.09
CA GLU A 287 -1.34 1.49 26.98
C GLU A 287 -2.11 1.87 25.71
N GLY A 288 -1.47 2.65 24.83
CA GLY A 288 -2.04 3.04 23.54
C GLY A 288 -1.36 4.22 22.88
N SER A 289 -1.84 4.60 21.70
CA SER A 289 -1.37 5.77 20.94
C SER A 289 -2.16 7.04 21.26
N SER A 290 -1.62 8.21 20.93
CA SER A 290 -2.27 9.52 21.16
C SER A 290 -3.41 9.84 20.19
N ILE A 291 -3.52 9.16 19.05
CA ILE A 291 -4.54 9.43 18.02
C ILE A 291 -5.32 8.22 17.52
N ARG A 292 -4.78 7.00 17.67
CA ARG A 292 -5.36 5.78 17.08
C ARG A 292 -6.04 4.86 18.10
N THR A 293 -5.92 5.15 19.39
CA THR A 293 -6.37 4.23 20.43
C THR A 293 -7.25 4.93 21.47
N PRO A 294 -8.58 4.89 21.36
CA PRO A 294 -9.35 4.59 20.16
C PRO A 294 -9.37 5.76 19.15
N ASP A 295 -9.08 6.99 19.61
CA ASP A 295 -9.22 8.21 18.81
C ASP A 295 -8.31 9.34 19.35
N PRO A 296 -8.24 10.51 18.68
CA PRO A 296 -7.49 11.69 19.14
C PRO A 296 -7.95 12.30 20.47
N GLY A 297 -9.05 11.79 21.04
CA GLY A 297 -9.62 12.21 22.33
C GLY A 297 -9.11 11.43 23.53
N ALA A 298 -8.34 10.35 23.33
CA ALA A 298 -7.98 9.41 24.39
C ALA A 298 -7.27 10.05 25.59
N TYR A 299 -6.31 10.95 25.35
CA TYR A 299 -5.59 11.64 26.43
C TYR A 299 -6.53 12.54 27.23
N TRP A 300 -7.43 13.24 26.55
CA TRP A 300 -8.40 14.14 27.18
C TRP A 300 -9.42 13.36 28.01
N ARG A 301 -9.84 12.16 27.56
CA ARG A 301 -10.65 11.21 28.35
C ARG A 301 -9.94 10.84 29.66
N ILE A 302 -8.68 10.42 29.60
CA ILE A 302 -7.89 10.02 30.77
C ILE A 302 -7.79 11.18 31.76
N ILE A 303 -7.54 12.37 31.24
CA ILE A 303 -7.46 13.59 32.05
C ILE A 303 -8.75 13.84 32.82
N GLN A 304 -9.90 13.80 32.13
CA GLN A 304 -11.22 13.97 32.75
C GLN A 304 -11.50 12.87 33.77
N GLN A 305 -11.32 11.61 33.35
CA GLN A 305 -11.72 10.42 34.10
C GLN A 305 -10.96 10.31 35.43
N TYR A 306 -9.64 10.50 35.40
CA TYR A 306 -8.79 10.36 36.58
C TYR A 306 -8.42 11.71 37.21
N LYS A 307 -9.11 12.79 36.81
CA LYS A 307 -8.93 14.16 37.33
C LYS A 307 -7.46 14.59 37.35
N VAL A 308 -6.74 14.28 36.27
CA VAL A 308 -5.30 14.55 36.13
C VAL A 308 -5.03 16.03 36.35
N LYS A 309 -4.01 16.32 37.18
CA LYS A 309 -3.58 17.68 37.53
C LYS A 309 -2.43 18.17 36.65
N VAL A 310 -1.54 17.25 36.28
CA VAL A 310 -0.38 17.51 35.44
C VAL A 310 -0.32 16.50 34.30
N LEU A 311 -0.31 16.97 33.06
CA LEU A 311 0.04 16.18 31.88
C LEU A 311 1.50 16.43 31.54
N LEU A 312 2.32 15.39 31.52
CA LEU A 312 3.69 15.45 31.02
C LEU A 312 3.77 14.64 29.72
N THR A 313 4.09 15.28 28.61
CA THR A 313 4.04 14.67 27.28
C THR A 313 5.13 15.20 26.37
N PRO A 314 5.69 14.40 25.45
CA PRO A 314 6.54 14.94 24.41
C PRO A 314 5.72 15.82 23.45
N HIS A 315 6.41 16.76 22.80
CA HIS A 315 5.83 17.62 21.76
C HIS A 315 5.15 16.81 20.65
N THR A 316 5.78 15.72 20.20
CA THR A 316 5.29 14.81 19.16
C THR A 316 3.87 14.28 19.40
N ASN A 317 3.53 13.93 20.65
CA ASN A 317 2.21 13.38 20.95
C ASN A 317 1.11 14.42 20.79
N ILE A 318 1.36 15.67 21.21
CA ILE A 318 0.40 16.75 20.98
C ILE A 318 0.35 17.16 19.51
N ARG A 319 1.48 17.13 18.80
CA ARG A 319 1.52 17.39 17.35
C ARG A 319 0.65 16.39 16.58
N LYS A 320 0.71 15.10 16.93
CA LYS A 320 -0.17 14.07 16.37
C LYS A 320 -1.65 14.40 16.63
N ILE A 321 -2.00 14.77 17.86
CA ILE A 321 -3.38 15.18 18.20
C ILE A 321 -3.79 16.42 17.41
N LEU A 322 -2.95 17.45 17.32
CA LEU A 322 -3.19 18.66 16.53
C LEU A 322 -3.46 18.31 15.06
N ASN A 323 -2.70 17.40 14.46
CA ASN A 323 -2.90 17.00 13.07
C ASN A 323 -4.22 16.24 12.86
N ALA A 324 -4.61 15.41 13.82
CA ALA A 324 -5.84 14.60 13.73
C ALA A 324 -7.11 15.33 14.23
N ASP A 325 -6.94 16.37 15.05
CA ASP A 325 -8.01 17.14 15.71
C ASP A 325 -7.70 18.64 15.73
N SER A 326 -7.38 19.20 14.56
CA SER A 326 -6.91 20.59 14.42
C SER A 326 -7.87 21.65 14.97
N GLU A 327 -9.19 21.39 14.87
CA GLU A 327 -10.25 22.26 15.41
C GLU A 327 -10.69 21.87 16.83
N GLY A 328 -10.07 20.88 17.46
CA GLY A 328 -10.36 20.50 18.84
C GLY A 328 -11.71 19.79 19.04
N LYS A 329 -12.28 19.16 18.00
CA LYS A 329 -13.56 18.43 18.07
C LYS A 329 -13.52 17.32 19.12
N TYR A 330 -12.42 16.57 19.24
CA TYR A 330 -12.25 15.55 20.27
C TYR A 330 -11.81 16.15 21.59
N PHE A 331 -10.99 17.20 21.56
CA PHE A 331 -10.61 17.97 22.75
C PHE A 331 -11.82 18.47 23.53
N PHE A 332 -12.80 19.10 22.87
CA PHE A 332 -13.98 19.68 23.51
C PHE A 332 -15.01 18.66 24.03
N LYS A 333 -14.85 17.37 23.72
CA LYS A 333 -15.72 16.31 24.29
C LYS A 333 -15.46 16.07 25.77
N TYR A 334 -14.28 16.46 26.27
CA TYR A 334 -13.84 16.14 27.61
C TYR A 334 -13.51 17.41 28.40
N ASN A 335 -13.96 17.46 29.64
CA ASN A 335 -13.59 18.49 30.59
C ASN A 335 -12.15 18.24 31.09
N VAL A 336 -11.25 19.16 30.75
CA VAL A 336 -9.85 19.14 31.16
C VAL A 336 -9.52 20.16 32.25
N ASP A 337 -10.51 20.73 32.92
CA ASP A 337 -10.36 21.77 33.96
C ASP A 337 -9.60 21.27 35.20
N SER A 338 -9.50 19.95 35.37
CA SER A 338 -8.67 19.36 36.42
C SER A 338 -7.19 19.71 36.22
N LEU A 339 -6.74 19.90 34.97
CA LEU A 339 -5.36 20.27 34.67
C LEU A 339 -5.09 21.69 35.15
N HIS A 340 -4.06 21.84 35.98
CA HIS A 340 -3.46 23.15 36.20
C HIS A 340 -2.19 23.34 35.37
N ARG A 341 -1.61 22.26 34.82
CA ARG A 341 -0.40 22.35 33.99
C ARG A 341 -0.27 21.27 32.91
N ILE A 342 0.17 21.68 31.73
CA ILE A 342 0.69 20.82 30.67
C ILE A 342 2.19 21.05 30.55
N VAL A 343 2.97 19.97 30.58
CA VAL A 343 4.42 19.98 30.49
C VAL A 343 4.83 19.33 29.18
N LEU A 344 5.41 20.12 28.28
CA LEU A 344 5.93 19.69 27.00
C LEU A 344 7.44 19.45 27.10
N SER A 345 7.93 18.40 26.43
CA SER A 345 9.35 18.05 26.44
C SER A 345 9.83 17.41 25.13
N GLY A 346 11.15 17.45 24.88
CA GLY A 346 11.83 16.59 23.91
C GLY A 346 12.25 17.21 22.56
N GLU A 347 11.80 18.42 22.21
CA GLU A 347 12.03 19.03 20.89
C GLU A 347 12.43 20.52 20.99
N ASP A 348 12.34 21.24 19.87
CA ASP A 348 12.65 22.66 19.70
C ASP A 348 11.73 23.61 20.51
N SER A 349 11.50 24.83 20.02
CA SER A 349 10.66 25.83 20.67
C SER A 349 9.19 25.43 20.88
N GLY A 350 8.66 24.42 20.17
CA GLY A 350 7.30 23.90 20.31
C GLY A 350 6.20 24.90 19.94
N LYS A 351 6.54 25.95 19.18
CA LYS A 351 5.71 27.13 18.91
C LYS A 351 4.31 26.81 18.41
N ASP A 352 4.19 25.93 17.43
CA ASP A 352 2.93 25.55 16.80
C ASP A 352 2.01 24.79 17.77
N ILE A 353 2.57 23.84 18.52
CA ILE A 353 1.88 23.08 19.56
C ILE A 353 1.38 24.02 20.66
N ILE A 354 2.25 24.90 21.16
CA ILE A 354 1.92 25.88 22.20
C ILE A 354 0.80 26.80 21.71
N THR A 355 0.87 27.24 20.45
CA THR A 355 -0.17 28.08 19.83
C THR A 355 -1.51 27.35 19.79
N TRP A 356 -1.53 26.09 19.36
CA TRP A 356 -2.75 25.28 19.33
C TRP A 356 -3.32 25.03 20.73
N LEU A 357 -2.49 24.63 21.69
CA LEU A 357 -2.91 24.44 23.08
C LEU A 357 -3.46 25.75 23.67
N ARG A 358 -2.91 26.90 23.31
CA ARG A 358 -3.40 28.22 23.76
C ARG A 358 -4.72 28.62 23.10
N LYS A 359 -4.99 28.18 21.87
CA LYS A 359 -6.29 28.37 21.20
C LYS A 359 -7.40 27.60 21.93
N HIS A 360 -7.10 26.40 22.43
CA HIS A 360 -8.12 25.47 22.95
C HIS A 360 -8.13 25.35 24.49
N SER A 361 -7.06 25.74 25.18
CA SER A 361 -6.91 25.59 26.64
C SER A 361 -6.28 26.81 27.31
N GLN A 362 -6.76 27.11 28.50
CA GLN A 362 -6.20 28.16 29.35
C GLN A 362 -5.12 27.65 30.31
N VAL A 363 -4.84 26.34 30.35
CA VAL A 363 -3.94 25.69 31.32
C VAL A 363 -2.50 26.24 31.27
N GLU A 364 -1.77 26.30 32.39
CA GLU A 364 -0.36 26.72 32.37
C GLU A 364 0.49 25.74 31.54
N ILE A 365 1.36 26.24 30.65
CA ILE A 365 2.22 25.39 29.83
C ILE A 365 3.66 25.57 30.27
N ALA A 366 4.34 24.47 30.60
CA ALA A 366 5.78 24.44 30.80
C ALA A 366 6.41 23.78 29.58
N ASN A 367 7.16 24.54 28.77
CA ASN A 367 7.97 23.94 27.70
C ASN A 367 9.39 23.75 28.21
N LEU A 368 9.84 22.50 28.27
CA LEU A 368 11.09 22.08 28.89
C LEU A 368 11.98 21.38 27.86
N TRP A 369 13.29 21.62 27.97
CA TRP A 369 14.31 21.08 27.08
C TRP A 369 15.38 20.35 27.90
N TRP A 370 15.63 19.09 27.56
CA TRP A 370 16.66 18.27 28.19
C TRP A 370 17.18 17.14 27.30
N HIS A 371 18.19 16.43 27.79
CA HIS A 371 18.77 15.22 27.20
C HIS A 371 18.73 14.08 28.19
N SER A 372 18.90 12.85 27.71
CA SER A 372 18.82 11.65 28.54
C SER A 372 19.81 11.72 29.70
N GLU A 373 21.05 12.10 29.43
CA GLU A 373 22.17 12.29 30.37
C GLU A 373 21.86 13.30 31.47
N GLY A 374 21.14 14.37 31.12
CA GLY A 374 20.71 15.36 32.11
C GLY A 374 19.68 14.83 33.09
N ALA A 375 19.00 13.72 32.77
CA ALA A 375 17.95 13.05 33.54
C ALA A 375 16.69 13.86 33.88
N TRP A 376 16.76 15.19 33.76
CA TRP A 376 15.71 16.15 34.08
C TRP A 376 15.97 17.49 33.34
N PRO A 377 15.01 18.44 33.34
CA PRO A 377 15.04 19.68 32.54
C PRO A 377 16.31 20.53 32.70
N LEU A 378 17.02 20.84 31.60
CA LEU A 378 18.17 21.78 31.61
C LEU A 378 17.73 23.22 31.34
N LEU A 379 16.90 23.40 30.31
CA LEU A 379 16.36 24.69 29.87
C LEU A 379 14.83 24.60 29.85
N GLY A 380 14.15 25.75 29.94
CA GLY A 380 12.71 25.79 29.78
C GLY A 380 12.09 27.15 29.99
N LYS A 381 10.82 27.25 29.61
CA LYS A 381 9.98 28.45 29.79
C LYS A 381 8.60 28.07 30.32
N ILE A 382 8.04 28.97 31.13
CA ILE A 382 6.69 28.83 31.68
C ILE A 382 5.78 29.89 31.07
N ILE A 383 4.70 29.42 30.45
CA ILE A 383 3.65 30.25 29.86
C ILE A 383 2.46 30.20 30.80
N LYS A 384 2.28 31.28 31.57
CA LYS A 384 1.24 31.41 32.59
C LYS A 384 -0.16 31.18 32.02
N LYS A 385 -1.07 30.72 32.89
CA LYS A 385 -2.49 30.51 32.59
C LYS A 385 -3.07 31.72 31.82
N GLY A 386 -3.64 31.46 30.64
CA GLY A 386 -4.26 32.46 29.75
C GLY A 386 -3.36 33.57 29.21
N LYS A 387 -2.04 33.42 29.23
CA LYS A 387 -1.10 34.36 28.60
C LYS A 387 -0.56 33.77 27.29
N LYS A 388 -0.36 34.63 26.28
CA LYS A 388 0.36 34.29 25.05
C LYS A 388 1.82 33.99 25.37
N ASP A 389 2.48 33.19 24.52
CA ASP A 389 3.92 32.98 24.62
C ASP A 389 4.65 34.25 24.16
N PRO A 390 5.41 34.93 25.04
CA PRO A 390 6.12 36.14 24.67
C PRO A 390 7.36 35.87 23.80
N LEU A 391 7.87 34.63 23.77
CA LEU A 391 9.09 34.23 23.05
C LEU A 391 8.87 32.87 22.39
N PRO A 392 8.02 32.81 21.34
CA PRO A 392 7.59 31.55 20.74
C PRO A 392 8.75 30.69 20.25
N ASP A 393 9.80 31.31 19.71
CA ASP A 393 10.94 30.60 19.10
C ASP A 393 12.07 30.25 20.10
N SER A 394 11.94 30.66 21.37
CA SER A 394 12.93 30.34 22.41
C SER A 394 12.63 29.03 23.13
N ILE A 395 13.66 28.27 23.47
CA ILE A 395 13.57 27.13 24.40
C ILE A 395 13.60 27.56 25.88
N GLY A 396 13.83 28.84 26.15
CA GLY A 396 13.72 29.45 27.48
C GLY A 396 15.05 29.64 28.20
N LYS A 397 15.02 29.57 29.54
CA LYS A 397 16.14 29.89 30.43
C LYS A 397 16.61 28.65 31.19
N PRO A 398 17.81 28.68 31.80
CA PRO A 398 18.28 27.62 32.68
C PRO A 398 17.25 27.31 33.76
N ILE A 399 16.89 26.05 33.87
CA ILE A 399 16.04 25.54 34.94
C ILE A 399 16.90 25.33 36.20
N ARG A 400 16.26 25.42 37.37
CA ARG A 400 16.89 25.35 38.69
C ARG A 400 17.92 24.22 38.78
N GLY A 401 19.17 24.58 39.11
CA GLY A 401 20.28 23.63 39.31
C GLY A 401 21.29 23.61 38.18
N PHE A 402 20.90 23.96 36.95
CA PHE A 402 21.81 24.00 35.80
C PHE A 402 22.35 25.40 35.54
N ASN A 403 23.65 25.49 35.21
CA ASN A 403 24.29 26.70 34.73
C ASN A 403 24.62 26.53 33.24
N MET A 404 23.80 27.11 32.37
CA MET A 404 23.94 26.96 30.92
C MET A 404 24.69 28.14 30.31
N LYS A 405 25.55 27.85 29.33
CA LYS A 405 26.34 28.83 28.57
C LYS A 405 26.34 28.49 27.08
N ILE A 406 26.66 29.49 26.26
CA ILE A 406 27.06 29.30 24.86
C ILE A 406 28.58 29.50 24.81
N VAL A 407 29.27 28.52 24.27
CA VAL A 407 30.73 28.58 24.07
C VAL A 407 31.10 28.34 22.62
N ASP A 408 32.23 28.88 22.18
CA ASP A 408 32.81 28.55 20.88
C ASP A 408 33.47 27.16 20.88
N SER A 409 34.04 26.76 19.75
CA SER A 409 34.76 25.49 19.60
C SER A 409 36.03 25.37 20.45
N ASN A 410 36.52 26.48 21.02
CA ASN A 410 37.65 26.52 21.94
C ASN A 410 37.23 26.54 23.42
N GLY A 411 35.94 26.51 23.72
CA GLY A 411 35.42 26.58 25.08
C GLY A 411 35.40 27.97 25.70
N GLN A 412 35.59 29.02 24.89
CA GLN A 412 35.45 30.41 25.33
C GLN A 412 33.98 30.86 25.23
N LEU A 413 33.55 31.74 26.14
CA LEU A 413 32.19 32.27 26.12
C LEU A 413 31.93 33.01 24.80
N SER A 414 30.87 32.63 24.11
CA SER A 414 30.45 33.28 22.87
C SER A 414 29.83 34.66 23.17
N ILE A 415 29.94 35.58 22.21
CA ILE A 415 29.32 36.90 22.31
C ILE A 415 27.79 36.72 22.27
N THR A 416 27.07 37.51 23.07
CA THR A 416 25.60 37.45 23.12
C THR A 416 24.99 37.66 21.73
N GLY A 417 24.14 36.72 21.29
CA GLY A 417 23.53 36.71 19.96
C GLY A 417 24.31 35.92 18.90
N GLU A 418 25.54 35.49 19.18
CA GLU A 418 26.29 34.60 18.30
C GLU A 418 25.99 33.13 18.57
N THR A 419 26.03 32.35 17.50
CA THR A 419 25.80 30.90 17.54
C THR A 419 27.05 30.20 18.06
N GLY A 420 26.86 29.30 19.03
CA GLY A 420 27.89 28.42 19.56
C GLY A 420 27.30 27.14 20.15
N ILE A 421 28.12 26.41 20.90
CA ILE A 421 27.75 25.15 21.55
C ILE A 421 26.99 25.46 22.84
N ILE A 422 25.81 24.86 23.01
CA ILE A 422 25.07 24.91 24.27
C ILE A 422 25.74 23.94 25.24
N VAL A 423 26.21 24.45 26.38
CA VAL A 423 26.92 23.64 27.38
C VAL A 423 26.39 23.90 28.79
N ALA A 424 26.48 22.89 29.66
CA ALA A 424 26.25 23.06 31.09
C ALA A 424 27.60 23.12 31.82
N VAL A 425 27.77 24.06 32.75
CA VAL A 425 29.00 24.19 33.54
C VAL A 425 29.03 23.09 34.60
N LYS A 426 30.18 22.39 34.72
CA LYS A 426 30.39 21.37 35.76
C LYS A 426 30.69 22.02 37.13
N PRO A 427 30.36 21.35 38.26
CA PRO A 427 29.70 20.04 38.34
C PRO A 427 28.22 20.11 37.97
N LEU A 428 27.70 19.02 37.42
CA LEU A 428 26.28 18.88 37.13
C LEU A 428 25.48 18.72 38.43
N PRO A 429 24.23 19.19 38.49
CA PRO A 429 23.43 19.10 39.72
C PRO A 429 23.10 17.63 40.08
N PRO A 430 22.71 17.36 41.34
CA PRO A 430 22.30 16.03 41.79
C PRO A 430 21.30 15.37 40.84
N GLY A 431 21.42 14.05 40.68
CA GLY A 431 20.54 13.26 39.82
C GLY A 431 20.82 13.39 38.33
N SER A 432 21.89 14.08 37.94
CA SER A 432 22.52 13.88 36.63
C SER A 432 23.30 12.56 36.61
N PHE A 433 23.67 12.06 35.43
CA PHE A 433 24.50 10.87 35.34
C PHE A 433 25.83 11.05 36.08
N SER A 434 26.31 9.97 36.70
CA SER A 434 27.56 9.99 37.48
C SER A 434 28.76 9.55 36.64
N TYR A 435 28.55 8.57 35.75
CA TYR A 435 29.54 8.09 34.80
C TYR A 435 28.88 7.30 33.66
N ILE A 436 29.66 6.94 32.65
CA ILE A 436 29.26 6.06 31.56
C ILE A 436 29.82 4.66 31.84
N ASN A 437 28.99 3.62 31.73
CA ASN A 437 29.38 2.22 31.92
C ASN A 437 30.61 1.86 31.05
N ASN A 438 31.52 0.98 31.56
CA ASN A 438 32.90 0.73 31.09
C ASN A 438 34.00 1.74 31.50
N ASN A 439 33.80 2.55 32.55
CA ASN A 439 34.85 3.39 33.17
C ASN A 439 35.59 4.33 32.20
N LYS A 440 34.98 4.72 31.09
CA LYS A 440 35.54 5.78 30.24
C LYS A 440 35.12 7.14 30.81
N PRO A 441 36.06 8.05 31.11
CA PRO A 441 35.70 9.43 31.45
C PRO A 441 34.84 10.03 30.33
N GLU A 442 34.01 11.03 30.63
CA GLU A 442 33.31 11.86 29.63
C GLU A 442 34.24 12.37 28.50
N ASP A 443 35.56 12.36 28.74
CA ASP A 443 36.62 13.01 27.96
C ASP A 443 36.87 12.49 26.54
N GLU A 444 36.38 11.32 26.12
CA GLU A 444 36.57 10.92 24.69
C GLU A 444 35.77 11.80 23.70
N PHE A 445 34.79 12.61 24.16
CA PHE A 445 33.98 13.49 23.31
C PHE A 445 34.09 14.97 23.62
N VAL A 446 34.90 15.29 24.62
CA VAL A 446 35.21 16.65 25.03
C VAL A 446 36.64 16.85 24.58
N THR A 447 36.87 17.70 23.57
CA THR A 447 38.23 18.19 23.32
C THR A 447 38.79 18.68 24.66
N MET A 448 40.09 18.51 24.97
CA MET A 448 40.66 19.01 26.24
C MET A 448 40.22 20.46 26.57
N LYS A 449 39.90 21.24 25.53
CA LYS A 449 39.36 22.60 25.54
C LYS A 449 37.97 22.77 26.19
N LEU A 450 37.11 21.76 26.22
CA LEU A 450 35.74 21.80 26.78
C LEU A 450 35.60 21.07 28.13
N SER A 451 36.69 20.58 28.73
CA SER A 451 36.73 19.77 29.96
C SER A 451 35.96 20.34 31.16
N LYS A 452 35.82 21.67 31.24
CA LYS A 452 35.08 22.39 32.30
C LYS A 452 33.55 22.34 32.14
N TYR A 453 33.06 21.83 31.02
CA TYR A 453 31.66 21.82 30.69
C TYR A 453 31.17 20.40 30.37
N TYR A 454 29.90 20.15 30.64
CA TYR A 454 29.14 19.08 30.01
C TYR A 454 28.62 19.60 28.66
N ASN A 455 29.07 18.96 27.58
CA ASN A 455 28.65 19.29 26.23
C ASN A 455 27.28 18.66 25.93
N THR A 456 26.25 19.48 25.79
CA THR A 456 24.89 18.99 25.50
C THR A 456 24.74 18.44 24.08
N GLY A 457 25.66 18.77 23.17
CA GLY A 457 25.54 18.48 21.74
C GLY A 457 24.59 19.42 20.99
N GLY A 458 23.89 20.34 21.67
CA GLY A 458 23.07 21.38 21.03
C GLY A 458 23.90 22.56 20.52
N VAL A 459 23.45 23.19 19.43
CA VAL A 459 23.99 24.44 18.88
C VAL A 459 22.90 25.50 18.93
N GLY A 460 23.29 26.71 19.32
CA GLY A 460 22.34 27.79 19.49
C GLY A 460 23.00 29.08 19.92
N TYR A 461 22.18 30.07 20.22
CA TYR A 461 22.64 31.34 20.76
C TYR A 461 21.82 31.73 21.99
N GLN A 462 22.35 32.67 22.76
CA GLN A 462 21.68 33.26 23.90
C GLN A 462 21.41 34.74 23.61
N ASP A 463 20.18 35.20 23.86
CA ASP A 463 19.83 36.62 23.72
C ASP A 463 20.29 37.47 24.93
N LYS A 464 20.20 38.80 24.79
CA LYS A 464 20.55 39.76 25.85
C LYS A 464 19.70 39.63 27.13
N LYS A 465 18.55 38.95 27.05
CA LYS A 465 17.65 38.69 28.19
C LYS A 465 17.93 37.33 28.83
N GLY A 466 18.93 36.59 28.34
CA GLY A 466 19.38 35.30 28.83
C GLY A 466 18.57 34.10 28.32
N ASN A 467 17.71 34.28 27.31
CA ASN A 467 16.96 33.16 26.73
C ASN A 467 17.77 32.46 25.64
N PHE A 468 17.62 31.15 25.58
CA PHE A 468 18.32 30.27 24.65
C PHE A 468 17.45 29.98 23.43
N TYR A 469 18.09 29.89 22.27
CA TYR A 469 17.49 29.54 21.00
C TYR A 469 18.36 28.46 20.35
N THR A 470 17.75 27.39 19.88
CA THR A 470 18.45 26.30 19.19
C THR A 470 18.49 26.59 17.70
N THR A 471 19.65 26.45 17.08
CA THR A 471 19.84 26.58 15.63
C THR A 471 20.27 25.27 14.96
N GLY A 472 20.48 24.20 15.73
CA GLY A 472 20.90 22.87 15.26
C GLY A 472 21.61 22.07 16.36
N SER A 473 22.33 21.00 16.00
CA SER A 473 23.21 20.25 16.91
C SER A 473 24.66 20.24 16.40
N LEU A 474 25.63 20.07 17.31
CA LEU A 474 27.05 19.96 16.98
C LEU A 474 27.34 18.46 16.77
N GLY A 475 27.57 18.09 15.51
CA GLY A 475 27.47 16.69 15.08
C GLY A 475 26.03 16.43 14.71
N ASP A 476 25.78 16.29 13.42
CA ASP A 476 24.44 16.30 12.83
C ASP A 476 23.55 15.20 13.45
N ILE A 477 22.45 15.61 14.09
CA ILE A 477 21.43 14.72 14.67
C ILE A 477 20.17 14.87 13.82
N ILE A 478 19.57 13.75 13.40
CA ILE A 478 18.24 13.74 12.77
C ILE A 478 17.23 13.23 13.78
N ASN A 479 16.16 14.00 14.01
CA ASN A 479 15.09 13.62 14.94
C ASN A 479 13.93 12.95 14.20
N VAL A 480 13.81 11.63 14.31
CA VAL A 480 12.78 10.83 13.66
C VAL A 480 11.85 10.23 14.71
N ALA A 481 10.57 10.61 14.66
CA ALA A 481 9.53 10.15 15.59
C ALA A 481 9.85 10.38 17.08
N GLY A 482 10.63 11.42 17.42
CA GLY A 482 11.08 11.72 18.77
C GLY A 482 12.36 11.00 19.20
N GLN A 483 12.98 10.20 18.31
CA GLN A 483 14.28 9.58 18.52
C GLN A 483 15.39 10.37 17.84
N ARG A 484 16.52 10.52 18.52
CA ARG A 484 17.69 11.25 18.03
C ARG A 484 18.69 10.29 17.39
N LEU A 485 18.86 10.36 16.08
CA LEU A 485 19.73 9.49 15.32
C LEU A 485 21.03 10.22 14.94
N SER A 486 22.15 9.51 14.99
CA SER A 486 23.45 10.03 14.53
C SER A 486 23.49 10.13 13.01
N VAL A 487 23.83 11.28 12.44
CA VAL A 487 24.29 11.33 11.04
C VAL A 487 25.62 10.61 10.87
N MET A 488 26.54 10.71 11.82
CA MET A 488 27.86 10.10 11.71
C MET A 488 27.79 8.57 11.74
N GLU A 489 26.90 7.98 12.54
CA GLU A 489 26.69 6.53 12.58
C GLU A 489 25.99 6.04 11.32
N LEU A 490 24.96 6.77 10.84
CA LEU A 490 24.30 6.50 9.56
C LEU A 490 25.33 6.54 8.40
N GLU A 491 26.16 7.57 8.34
CA GLU A 491 27.22 7.70 7.34
C GLU A 491 28.28 6.59 7.49
N LYS A 492 28.63 6.18 8.72
CA LYS A 492 29.57 5.07 8.95
C LYS A 492 29.02 3.73 8.47
N ILE A 493 27.73 3.46 8.70
CA ILE A 493 27.05 2.25 8.20
C ILE A 493 27.07 2.26 6.68
N LEU A 494 26.61 3.36 6.08
CA LEU A 494 26.50 3.48 4.63
C LEU A 494 27.85 3.47 3.91
N SER A 495 28.88 4.09 4.51
CA SER A 495 30.26 4.07 3.98
C SER A 495 30.99 2.75 4.19
N SER A 496 30.49 1.87 5.08
CA SER A 496 31.05 0.52 5.23
C SER A 496 30.69 -0.41 4.06
N HIS A 497 29.68 -0.04 3.27
CA HIS A 497 29.28 -0.81 2.10
C HIS A 497 30.37 -0.78 1.02
N SER A 498 30.72 -1.96 0.48
CA SER A 498 31.88 -2.15 -0.41
C SER A 498 31.88 -1.25 -1.66
N LYS A 499 30.70 -0.84 -2.13
CA LYS A 499 30.46 -0.04 -3.34
C LYS A 499 30.42 1.47 -3.11
N ILE A 500 30.38 1.94 -1.86
CA ILE A 500 30.28 3.37 -1.53
C ILE A 500 31.68 3.96 -1.25
N SER A 501 31.97 5.10 -1.86
CA SER A 501 33.24 5.82 -1.70
C SER A 501 33.15 6.92 -0.63
N GLU A 502 32.05 7.66 -0.62
CA GLU A 502 31.70 8.66 0.37
C GLU A 502 30.17 8.81 0.44
N VAL A 503 29.65 9.34 1.54
CA VAL A 503 28.21 9.51 1.74
C VAL A 503 27.94 10.70 2.65
N ALA A 504 26.89 11.45 2.36
CA ALA A 504 26.33 12.44 3.25
C ALA A 504 24.93 12.01 3.70
N VAL A 505 24.57 12.24 4.96
CA VAL A 505 23.20 12.00 5.45
C VAL A 505 22.62 13.29 5.99
N ILE A 506 21.37 13.60 5.61
CA ILE A 506 20.66 14.83 5.99
C ILE A 506 19.26 14.50 6.52
N GLY A 507 18.76 15.36 7.42
CA GLY A 507 17.40 15.29 7.94
C GLY A 507 16.51 16.33 7.30
N VAL A 508 15.42 15.91 6.67
CA VAL A 508 14.43 16.81 6.05
C VAL A 508 13.13 16.82 6.82
N ARG A 509 12.42 17.94 6.85
CA ARG A 509 11.11 18.04 7.52
C ARG A 509 10.11 17.00 7.01
N ASP A 510 9.45 16.31 7.94
CA ASP A 510 8.41 15.31 7.67
C ASP A 510 7.17 15.57 8.52
N SER A 511 5.99 15.58 7.90
CA SER A 511 4.72 15.94 8.57
C SER A 511 4.29 14.94 9.65
N VAL A 512 4.80 13.71 9.62
CA VAL A 512 4.43 12.63 10.55
C VAL A 512 5.57 12.33 11.52
N LYS A 513 6.80 12.23 11.01
CA LYS A 513 7.98 11.82 11.78
C LYS A 513 8.75 13.00 12.40
N GLY A 514 8.40 14.25 12.09
CA GLY A 514 9.19 15.43 12.49
C GLY A 514 10.31 15.68 11.50
N GLN A 515 11.28 14.77 11.42
CA GLN A 515 12.22 14.68 10.32
C GLN A 515 12.25 13.27 9.71
N ALA A 516 12.68 13.19 8.46
CA ALA A 516 12.99 11.95 7.77
C ALA A 516 14.42 11.97 7.23
N ILE A 517 15.02 10.80 7.08
CA ILE A 517 16.44 10.66 6.73
C ILE A 517 16.58 10.53 5.22
N ILE A 518 17.45 11.35 4.62
CA ILE A 518 17.91 11.18 3.24
C ILE A 518 19.40 10.88 3.24
N ALA A 519 19.80 9.81 2.57
CA ALA A 519 21.20 9.50 2.30
C ALA A 519 21.60 9.97 0.90
N VAL A 520 22.82 10.49 0.76
CA VAL A 520 23.38 11.00 -0.50
C VAL A 520 24.74 10.32 -0.74
N PRO A 521 24.76 9.05 -1.20
CA PRO A 521 25.99 8.29 -1.41
C PRO A 521 26.66 8.58 -2.77
N VAL A 522 27.98 8.39 -2.81
CA VAL A 522 28.82 8.42 -4.03
C VAL A 522 29.39 7.03 -4.28
N ILE A 523 29.09 6.46 -5.43
CA ILE A 523 29.55 5.14 -5.85
C ILE A 523 31.06 5.21 -6.20
N LYS A 524 31.82 4.17 -5.82
CA LYS A 524 33.24 4.05 -6.22
C LYS A 524 33.38 4.04 -7.74
N ALA A 525 34.41 4.72 -8.25
CA ALA A 525 34.67 4.77 -9.69
C ALA A 525 34.86 3.36 -10.28
N PHE A 526 34.33 3.13 -11.49
CA PHE A 526 34.40 1.89 -12.25
C PHE A 526 33.64 0.68 -11.68
N GLU A 527 32.87 0.87 -10.61
CA GLU A 527 31.93 -0.15 -10.14
C GLU A 527 30.63 -0.11 -10.97
N GLN A 528 30.26 -1.26 -11.54
CA GLN A 528 28.91 -1.45 -12.10
C GLN A 528 27.99 -1.92 -10.98
N VAL A 529 26.98 -1.12 -10.66
CA VAL A 529 26.06 -1.40 -9.55
C VAL A 529 24.63 -1.20 -10.01
N ASP A 530 23.79 -2.17 -9.67
CA ASP A 530 22.35 -2.03 -9.69
C ASP A 530 21.94 -1.08 -8.55
N ILE A 531 21.45 0.11 -8.92
CA ILE A 531 21.09 1.18 -7.98
C ILE A 531 19.95 0.76 -7.06
N TYR A 532 18.99 -0.03 -7.55
CA TYR A 532 17.86 -0.49 -6.75
C TYR A 532 18.33 -1.47 -5.69
N LYS A 533 19.11 -2.48 -6.11
CA LYS A 533 19.70 -3.46 -5.21
C LYS A 533 20.59 -2.79 -4.15
N LEU A 534 21.44 -1.86 -4.57
CA LEU A 534 22.30 -1.10 -3.66
C LEU A 534 21.48 -0.24 -2.68
N THR A 535 20.36 0.33 -3.11
CA THR A 535 19.48 1.13 -2.24
C THR A 535 18.85 0.26 -1.15
N GLU A 536 18.32 -0.90 -1.51
CA GLU A 536 17.72 -1.82 -0.54
C GLU A 536 18.78 -2.45 0.38
N GLU A 537 19.98 -2.75 -0.11
CA GLU A 537 21.12 -3.15 0.72
C GLU A 537 21.48 -2.07 1.74
N LEU A 538 21.61 -0.81 1.31
CA LEU A 538 21.91 0.31 2.20
C LEU A 538 20.80 0.59 3.23
N ARG A 539 19.53 0.50 2.82
CA ARG A 539 18.37 0.65 3.72
C ARG A 539 18.30 -0.49 4.72
N GLY A 540 18.42 -1.73 4.23
CA GLY A 540 18.46 -2.94 5.06
C GLY A 540 19.57 -2.84 6.10
N GLU A 541 20.79 -2.49 5.69
CA GLU A 541 21.91 -2.33 6.61
C GLU A 541 21.66 -1.28 7.70
N VAL A 542 21.02 -0.15 7.35
CA VAL A 542 20.67 0.89 8.32
C VAL A 542 19.58 0.40 9.26
N VAL A 543 18.53 -0.26 8.76
CA VAL A 543 17.44 -0.80 9.57
C VAL A 543 17.91 -1.92 10.49
N ASP A 544 18.79 -2.81 10.01
CA ASP A 544 19.32 -3.92 10.80
C ASP A 544 20.21 -3.44 11.96
N LYS A 545 21.03 -2.41 11.68
CA LYS A 545 22.00 -1.89 12.66
C LYS A 545 21.41 -0.83 13.60
N MET A 546 20.40 -0.06 13.17
CA MET A 546 19.85 1.08 13.94
C MET A 546 18.34 1.01 14.20
N GLY A 547 17.65 0.02 13.65
CA GLY A 547 16.21 -0.19 13.81
C GLY A 547 15.34 0.57 12.81
N ILE A 548 14.06 0.21 12.75
CA ILE A 548 13.11 0.69 11.72
C ILE A 548 12.85 2.20 11.74
N ASN A 549 13.08 2.88 12.87
CA ASN A 549 12.96 4.33 12.97
C ASN A 549 14.11 5.06 12.25
N ALA A 550 15.21 4.37 11.97
CA ALA A 550 16.34 4.89 11.21
C ALA A 550 16.25 4.60 9.70
N ASP A 551 15.15 4.01 9.22
CA ASP A 551 14.96 3.74 7.80
C ASP A 551 15.11 5.01 6.95
N LEU A 552 15.85 4.88 5.86
CA LEU A 552 16.10 5.97 4.93
C LEU A 552 14.83 6.21 4.13
N LYS A 553 14.32 7.43 4.17
CA LYS A 553 13.17 7.81 3.34
C LYS A 553 13.54 7.75 1.87
N GLN A 554 14.74 8.21 1.53
CA GLN A 554 15.30 8.20 0.17
C GLN A 554 16.82 8.07 0.19
N VAL A 555 17.37 7.53 -0.90
CA VAL A 555 18.81 7.44 -1.17
C VAL A 555 19.07 8.08 -2.53
N ILE A 556 19.91 9.11 -2.59
CA ILE A 556 20.13 9.93 -3.79
C ILE A 556 21.59 9.82 -4.21
N TYR A 557 21.83 9.11 -5.31
CA TYR A 557 23.19 8.89 -5.80
C TYR A 557 23.73 10.12 -6.51
N VAL A 558 24.90 10.59 -6.10
CA VAL A 558 25.58 11.73 -6.72
C VAL A 558 26.99 11.35 -7.13
N LYS A 559 27.54 12.07 -8.12
CA LYS A 559 28.91 11.81 -8.61
C LYS A 559 29.98 12.24 -7.60
N ARG A 560 29.67 13.20 -6.73
CA ARG A 560 30.57 13.83 -5.75
C ARG A 560 29.79 14.71 -4.78
N LEU A 561 30.28 14.86 -3.55
CA LEU A 561 29.68 15.72 -2.53
C LEU A 561 30.21 17.16 -2.58
N PRO A 562 29.40 18.17 -2.21
CA PRO A 562 29.84 19.57 -2.17
C PRO A 562 30.72 19.76 -0.94
N LYS A 563 31.98 20.18 -1.11
CA LYS A 563 32.96 20.33 -0.02
C LYS A 563 33.53 21.73 0.04
N ASN A 564 33.88 22.20 1.25
CA ASN A 564 34.63 23.44 1.42
C ASN A 564 36.13 23.23 1.17
N LYS A 565 36.94 24.31 1.27
CA LYS A 565 38.40 24.26 1.03
C LYS A 565 39.16 23.34 2.01
N SER A 566 38.58 23.05 3.19
CA SER A 566 39.12 22.09 4.17
C SER A 566 38.68 20.64 3.91
N GLY A 567 37.87 20.39 2.87
CA GLY A 567 37.39 19.06 2.51
C GLY A 567 36.13 18.59 3.27
N GLU A 568 35.49 19.47 4.03
CA GLU A 568 34.27 19.15 4.80
C GLU A 568 33.02 19.23 3.91
N ILE A 569 32.13 18.25 4.04
CA ILE A 569 30.87 18.16 3.28
C ILE A 569 29.92 19.29 3.74
N GLN A 570 29.38 20.04 2.77
CA GLN A 570 28.45 21.15 3.00
C GLN A 570 26.99 20.68 3.12
N ARG A 571 26.67 19.92 4.17
CA ARG A 571 25.32 19.32 4.40
C ARG A 571 24.16 20.33 4.46
N ASN A 572 24.43 21.56 4.89
CA ASN A 572 23.43 22.65 4.89
C ASN A 572 22.92 22.95 3.48
N ILE A 573 23.79 22.89 2.46
CA ILE A 573 23.39 23.09 1.06
C ILE A 573 22.50 21.93 0.60
N LEU A 574 22.90 20.68 0.89
CA LEU A 574 22.10 19.50 0.56
C LEU A 574 20.71 19.54 1.21
N SER A 575 20.63 19.95 2.48
CA SER A 575 19.36 20.07 3.21
C SER A 575 18.44 21.12 2.59
N LYS A 576 18.98 22.27 2.20
CA LYS A 576 18.21 23.34 1.53
C LYS A 576 17.73 22.94 0.14
N ILE A 577 18.56 22.24 -0.64
CA ILE A 577 18.15 21.67 -1.93
C ILE A 577 16.98 20.69 -1.74
N ALA A 578 17.09 19.81 -0.75
CA ALA A 578 16.05 18.84 -0.44
C ALA A 578 14.73 19.49 0.02
N GLU A 579 14.82 20.59 0.78
CA GLU A 579 13.65 21.32 1.29
C GLU A 579 13.11 22.39 0.31
N GLY A 580 13.81 22.66 -0.79
CA GLY A 580 13.46 23.70 -1.75
C GLY A 580 13.65 25.13 -1.22
N GLU A 581 14.57 25.33 -0.26
CA GLU A 581 14.86 26.63 0.35
C GLU A 581 16.03 27.37 -0.36
N ASP A 582 16.00 28.71 -0.36
CA ASP A 582 17.07 29.54 -0.92
C ASP A 582 18.42 29.34 -0.19
N TYR A 583 19.50 29.24 -0.97
CA TYR A 583 20.87 29.10 -0.47
C TYR A 583 21.86 30.01 -1.22
N LYS A 584 22.99 30.33 -0.57
CA LYS A 584 24.07 31.14 -1.17
C LYS A 584 25.35 30.30 -1.24
N ILE A 585 25.95 30.20 -2.42
CA ILE A 585 27.25 29.57 -2.61
C ILE A 585 28.33 30.63 -2.38
N ILE A 586 29.11 30.50 -1.31
CA ILE A 586 30.22 31.40 -1.00
C ILE A 586 31.49 30.87 -1.71
N GLU A 587 31.76 31.44 -2.88
CA GLU A 587 33.01 31.40 -3.69
C GLU A 587 33.73 30.05 -3.93
N ASN A 588 33.44 29.39 -5.07
CA ASN A 588 34.38 29.06 -6.16
C ASN A 588 33.60 28.40 -7.33
N ASN A 589 34.03 28.56 -8.60
CA ASN A 589 33.29 28.09 -9.79
C ASN A 589 33.00 26.56 -9.80
N GLN A 590 33.84 25.74 -9.17
CA GLN A 590 33.65 24.28 -9.12
C GLN A 590 32.48 23.83 -8.22
N ASN A 591 32.26 24.48 -7.07
CA ASN A 591 31.15 24.13 -6.17
C ASN A 591 29.79 24.47 -6.78
N SER A 592 29.72 25.51 -7.64
CA SER A 592 28.50 25.84 -8.37
C SER A 592 28.07 24.72 -9.32
N ILE A 593 29.02 24.09 -10.02
CA ILE A 593 28.74 22.99 -10.95
C ILE A 593 28.31 21.75 -10.16
N ILE A 594 29.05 21.39 -9.10
CA ILE A 594 28.72 20.24 -8.23
C ILE A 594 27.31 20.40 -7.64
N VAL A 595 26.99 21.58 -7.13
CA VAL A 595 25.67 21.87 -6.56
C VAL A 595 24.57 21.78 -7.63
N SER A 596 24.80 22.26 -8.86
CA SER A 596 23.83 22.10 -9.95
C SER A 596 23.61 20.64 -10.38
N GLU A 597 24.66 19.81 -10.39
CA GLU A 597 24.56 18.35 -10.64
C GLU A 597 23.72 17.67 -9.55
N ILE A 598 23.94 18.05 -8.29
CA ILE A 598 23.19 17.53 -7.15
C ILE A 598 21.73 17.99 -7.19
N GLU A 599 21.45 19.25 -7.53
CA GLU A 599 20.07 19.71 -7.72
C GLU A 599 19.36 18.90 -8.79
N GLN A 600 20.03 18.56 -9.89
CA GLN A 600 19.45 17.73 -10.93
C GLN A 600 19.16 16.31 -10.42
N ALA A 601 20.05 15.72 -9.62
CA ALA A 601 19.83 14.42 -8.98
C ALA A 601 18.65 14.46 -7.99
N PHE A 602 18.53 15.51 -7.18
CA PHE A 602 17.39 15.70 -6.27
C PHE A 602 16.07 15.97 -7.03
N LYS A 603 16.13 16.60 -8.21
CA LYS A 603 14.97 16.81 -9.10
C LYS A 603 14.54 15.52 -9.81
N SER A 604 15.49 14.69 -10.26
CA SER A 604 15.17 13.40 -10.92
C SER A 604 14.57 12.39 -9.94
N GLU A 605 14.92 12.47 -8.65
CA GLU A 605 14.38 11.62 -7.58
C GLU A 605 13.12 12.21 -6.89
N ASN A 606 12.46 13.21 -7.51
CA ASN A 606 11.22 13.84 -7.02
C ASN A 606 11.29 14.41 -5.57
N VAL A 607 12.46 14.86 -5.11
CA VAL A 607 12.66 15.36 -3.73
C VAL A 607 12.29 16.84 -3.59
N VAL A 608 12.36 17.61 -4.67
CA VAL A 608 11.98 19.03 -4.68
C VAL A 608 10.45 19.15 -4.67
N LYS A 609 9.87 19.63 -3.57
CA LYS A 609 8.44 19.99 -3.52
C LYS A 609 8.11 21.08 -4.55
N LYS A 610 7.67 20.65 -5.73
CA LYS A 610 6.59 21.31 -6.46
C LYS A 610 5.34 20.45 -6.31
N ASN A 611 4.18 21.07 -6.23
CA ASN A 611 2.91 20.41 -6.53
C ASN A 611 2.97 19.94 -8.00
N GLN A 612 3.57 18.78 -8.25
CA GLN A 612 3.45 18.10 -9.54
C GLN A 612 2.18 17.25 -9.50
N GLU A 613 1.39 17.39 -10.56
CA GLU A 613 0.29 16.46 -10.85
C GLU A 613 0.87 15.05 -10.87
N LYS A 614 0.34 14.16 -10.02
CA LYS A 614 0.77 12.76 -9.98
C LYS A 614 0.53 12.13 -11.35
N ASN A 615 1.54 11.50 -11.95
CA ASN A 615 1.39 10.80 -13.23
C ASN A 615 1.15 9.30 -12.99
N ILE A 616 0.24 8.69 -13.75
CA ILE A 616 -0.01 7.25 -13.67
C ILE A 616 1.22 6.41 -14.06
N ASP A 617 2.11 6.95 -14.90
CA ASP A 617 3.38 6.30 -15.26
C ASP A 617 4.31 6.10 -14.05
N GLU A 618 4.17 6.93 -13.00
CA GLU A 618 4.92 6.80 -11.75
C GLU A 618 4.41 5.65 -10.86
N LEU A 619 3.18 5.17 -11.13
CA LEU A 619 2.51 4.10 -10.41
C LEU A 619 2.57 2.75 -11.14
N VAL A 620 3.28 2.68 -12.28
CA VAL A 620 3.52 1.44 -13.01
C VAL A 620 4.55 0.61 -12.26
N ILE A 621 4.19 -0.65 -12.00
CA ILE A 621 5.01 -1.62 -11.29
C ILE A 621 6.25 -1.94 -12.12
N LYS A 622 7.42 -1.96 -11.48
CA LYS A 622 8.71 -2.06 -12.17
C LYS A 622 9.34 -3.45 -12.17
N ASP A 623 9.09 -4.23 -11.12
CA ASP A 623 9.67 -5.56 -10.93
C ASP A 623 8.79 -6.42 -9.98
N ASN A 624 9.21 -7.67 -9.73
CA ASN A 624 8.44 -8.59 -8.89
C ASN A 624 8.37 -8.16 -7.42
N ILE A 625 9.41 -7.49 -6.90
CA ILE A 625 9.43 -6.99 -5.51
C ILE A 625 8.41 -5.86 -5.39
N ASP A 626 8.41 -4.98 -6.38
CA ASP A 626 7.45 -3.89 -6.50
C ASP A 626 6.02 -4.41 -6.65
N TYR A 627 5.81 -5.46 -7.44
CA TYR A 627 4.53 -6.15 -7.55
C TYR A 627 4.06 -6.66 -6.19
N ASP A 628 4.87 -7.46 -5.47
CA ASP A 628 4.45 -8.06 -4.21
C ASP A 628 4.16 -6.97 -3.15
N ARG A 629 4.97 -5.90 -3.12
CA ARG A 629 4.77 -4.74 -2.25
C ARG A 629 3.48 -3.99 -2.57
N ILE A 630 3.25 -3.62 -3.83
CA ILE A 630 2.07 -2.86 -4.27
C ILE A 630 0.82 -3.71 -4.13
N TYR A 631 0.90 -5.01 -4.44
CA TYR A 631 -0.18 -5.95 -4.23
C TYR A 631 -0.59 -5.98 -2.76
N ASN A 632 0.35 -6.17 -1.83
CA ASN A 632 0.04 -6.16 -0.39
C ASN A 632 -0.57 -4.83 0.08
N ILE A 633 -0.02 -3.68 -0.36
CA ILE A 633 -0.61 -2.35 -0.07
C ILE A 633 -2.05 -2.25 -0.58
N SER A 634 -2.31 -2.72 -1.80
CA SER A 634 -3.63 -2.67 -2.42
C SER A 634 -4.67 -3.56 -1.74
N ILE A 635 -4.23 -4.59 -1.00
CA ILE A 635 -5.09 -5.46 -0.20
C ILE A 635 -5.29 -4.91 1.21
N ASP A 636 -4.23 -4.42 1.85
CA ASP A 636 -4.27 -3.91 3.23
C ASP A 636 -4.94 -2.53 3.32
N GLN A 637 -4.81 -1.71 2.27
CA GLN A 637 -5.32 -0.34 2.21
C GLN A 637 -6.00 -0.05 0.85
N PRO A 638 -7.08 -0.77 0.49
CA PRO A 638 -7.68 -0.71 -0.85
C PRO A 638 -8.17 0.70 -1.22
N GLU A 639 -8.81 1.41 -0.29
CA GLU A 639 -9.26 2.78 -0.52
C GLU A 639 -8.09 3.76 -0.71
N GLY A 640 -7.03 3.62 0.08
CA GLY A 640 -5.82 4.44 -0.04
C GLY A 640 -5.14 4.24 -1.38
N PHE A 641 -4.96 2.97 -1.77
CA PHE A 641 -4.37 2.58 -3.06
C PHE A 641 -5.17 3.13 -4.25
N TRP A 642 -6.48 2.86 -4.31
CA TRP A 642 -7.29 3.34 -5.43
C TRP A 642 -7.47 4.85 -5.43
N SER A 643 -7.44 5.51 -4.26
CA SER A 643 -7.40 6.97 -4.18
C SER A 643 -6.13 7.54 -4.82
N GLU A 644 -4.98 6.89 -4.61
CA GLU A 644 -3.71 7.32 -5.20
C GLU A 644 -3.71 7.16 -6.72
N VAL A 645 -4.17 6.02 -7.23
CA VAL A 645 -4.30 5.80 -8.68
C VAL A 645 -5.27 6.82 -9.29
N ALA A 646 -6.44 7.05 -8.66
CA ALA A 646 -7.44 7.98 -9.17
C ALA A 646 -6.97 9.45 -9.19
N GLN A 647 -6.03 9.85 -8.33
CA GLN A 647 -5.47 11.20 -8.31
C GLN A 647 -4.64 11.55 -9.55
N THR A 648 -4.27 10.55 -10.37
CA THR A 648 -3.52 10.73 -11.62
C THR A 648 -4.39 11.13 -12.82
N PHE A 649 -5.71 11.19 -12.62
CA PHE A 649 -6.67 11.56 -13.65
C PHE A 649 -7.16 12.99 -13.46
N LEU A 650 -7.68 13.58 -14.53
CA LEU A 650 -8.33 14.87 -14.50
C LEU A 650 -9.75 14.72 -13.92
N TRP A 651 -9.97 15.32 -12.75
CA TRP A 651 -11.28 15.44 -12.11
C TRP A 651 -11.70 16.90 -12.08
N LYS A 652 -12.93 17.21 -12.49
CA LYS A 652 -13.54 18.54 -12.32
C LYS A 652 -13.77 18.84 -10.84
N LYS A 653 -14.13 17.80 -10.08
CA LYS A 653 -14.24 17.83 -8.63
C LYS A 653 -13.77 16.49 -8.07
N PRO A 654 -12.80 16.45 -7.15
CA PRO A 654 -12.42 15.21 -6.46
C PRO A 654 -13.58 14.63 -5.65
N TRP A 655 -13.53 13.31 -5.43
CA TRP A 655 -14.51 12.58 -4.63
C TRP A 655 -14.39 12.89 -3.13
N LYS A 656 -15.45 12.59 -2.38
CA LYS A 656 -15.44 12.63 -0.91
C LYS A 656 -15.22 11.28 -0.24
N SER A 657 -15.65 10.20 -0.90
CA SER A 657 -15.50 8.83 -0.44
C SER A 657 -14.96 7.98 -1.59
N VAL A 658 -13.96 7.14 -1.31
CA VAL A 658 -13.34 6.29 -2.34
C VAL A 658 -14.24 5.10 -2.65
N LEU A 659 -14.80 4.46 -1.61
CA LEU A 659 -15.62 3.27 -1.74
C LEU A 659 -16.77 3.27 -0.74
N GLU A 660 -17.98 3.03 -1.21
CA GLU A 660 -19.13 2.60 -0.40
C GLU A 660 -19.70 1.33 -1.03
N TYR A 661 -19.87 0.25 -0.26
CA TYR A 661 -20.41 -1.00 -0.82
C TYR A 661 -21.23 -1.85 0.16
N ASN A 662 -22.09 -2.69 -0.42
CA ASN A 662 -22.84 -3.73 0.26
C ASN A 662 -23.03 -4.93 -0.68
N PHE A 663 -22.37 -6.05 -0.38
CA PHE A 663 -22.46 -7.28 -1.17
C PHE A 663 -23.85 -7.94 -1.15
N ASP A 664 -24.57 -7.88 -0.03
CA ASP A 664 -25.91 -8.49 0.08
C ASP A 664 -26.92 -7.85 -0.86
N ARG A 665 -26.70 -6.57 -1.19
CA ARG A 665 -27.53 -5.79 -2.13
C ARG A 665 -26.86 -5.57 -3.48
N ALA A 666 -25.65 -6.08 -3.69
CA ALA A 666 -24.82 -5.77 -4.85
C ALA A 666 -24.76 -4.26 -5.20
N ASP A 667 -24.72 -3.38 -4.18
CA ASP A 667 -24.59 -1.92 -4.34
C ASP A 667 -23.12 -1.54 -4.11
N PHE A 668 -22.47 -0.98 -5.13
CA PHE A 668 -21.06 -0.64 -5.13
C PHE A 668 -20.89 0.75 -5.72
N ARG A 669 -20.17 1.64 -5.02
CA ARG A 669 -19.95 3.02 -5.47
C ARG A 669 -18.50 3.42 -5.23
N TRP A 670 -17.84 3.86 -6.29
CA TRP A 670 -16.45 4.29 -6.30
C TRP A 670 -16.37 5.79 -6.59
N PHE A 671 -15.50 6.49 -5.86
CA PHE A 671 -15.23 7.91 -6.04
C PHE A 671 -16.50 8.78 -5.93
N LYS A 672 -17.31 8.52 -4.91
CA LYS A 672 -18.61 9.18 -4.71
C LYS A 672 -18.45 10.70 -4.59
N GLU A 673 -19.36 11.42 -5.25
CA GLU A 673 -19.35 12.87 -5.47
C GLU A 673 -18.20 13.40 -6.35
N GLY A 674 -17.33 12.52 -6.86
CA GLY A 674 -16.33 12.88 -7.86
C GLY A 674 -17.02 13.26 -9.17
N LYS A 675 -16.56 14.35 -9.78
CA LYS A 675 -17.08 14.86 -11.06
C LYS A 675 -15.98 14.83 -12.11
N LEU A 676 -16.29 14.33 -13.29
CA LEU A 676 -15.35 14.22 -14.42
C LEU A 676 -16.09 14.19 -15.75
N ASN A 677 -15.36 14.18 -16.87
CA ASN A 677 -15.83 13.56 -18.10
C ASN A 677 -14.70 12.66 -18.64
N ILE A 678 -15.02 11.41 -18.98
CA ILE A 678 -13.98 10.45 -19.41
C ILE A 678 -13.29 10.92 -20.69
N THR A 679 -13.99 11.66 -21.57
CA THR A 679 -13.39 12.15 -22.82
C THR A 679 -12.33 13.22 -22.59
N GLU A 680 -12.40 13.98 -21.49
CA GLU A 680 -11.35 14.94 -21.14
C GLU A 680 -10.05 14.21 -20.75
N ASN A 681 -10.16 13.01 -20.18
CA ASN A 681 -9.03 12.15 -19.89
C ASN A 681 -8.53 11.38 -21.12
N CYS A 682 -9.40 11.03 -22.06
CA CYS A 682 -9.02 10.38 -23.32
C CYS A 682 -8.45 11.34 -24.38
N LEU A 683 -8.85 12.62 -24.37
CA LEU A 683 -8.58 13.56 -25.47
C LEU A 683 -8.06 14.90 -24.94
N ASP A 684 -8.90 15.65 -24.23
CA ASP A 684 -8.65 17.07 -23.95
C ASP A 684 -7.34 17.30 -23.19
N ARG A 685 -7.02 16.47 -22.18
CA ARG A 685 -5.77 16.57 -21.40
C ARG A 685 -4.50 16.34 -22.22
N HIS A 686 -4.61 15.68 -23.36
CA HIS A 686 -3.47 15.36 -24.22
C HIS A 686 -3.22 16.44 -25.27
N LEU A 687 -4.17 17.35 -25.52
CA LEU A 687 -4.09 18.30 -26.63
C LEU A 687 -2.92 19.28 -26.53
N GLU A 688 -2.56 19.71 -25.31
CA GLU A 688 -1.49 20.69 -25.11
C GLU A 688 -0.10 20.11 -25.45
N LYS A 689 0.17 18.86 -25.05
CA LYS A 689 1.50 18.24 -25.20
C LYS A 689 1.59 17.29 -26.39
N ASN A 690 0.52 16.54 -26.66
CA ASN A 690 0.47 15.44 -27.63
C ASN A 690 -0.60 15.67 -28.71
N GLY A 691 -1.05 16.91 -28.94
CA GLY A 691 -2.12 17.22 -29.89
C GLY A 691 -1.87 16.70 -31.31
N ASP A 692 -0.62 16.79 -31.78
CA ASP A 692 -0.21 16.33 -33.12
C ASP A 692 0.27 14.87 -33.15
N LYS A 693 0.32 14.18 -31.99
CA LYS A 693 0.60 12.74 -31.93
C LYS A 693 -0.60 11.98 -32.51
N ILE A 694 -0.35 10.89 -33.23
CA ILE A 694 -1.40 9.99 -33.71
C ILE A 694 -2.09 9.33 -32.53
N ALA A 695 -3.41 9.46 -32.45
CA ALA A 695 -4.26 8.77 -31.49
C ALA A 695 -4.79 7.45 -32.08
N LEU A 696 -5.24 7.49 -33.33
CA LEU A 696 -5.87 6.38 -34.02
C LEU A 696 -5.24 6.15 -35.38
N LEU A 697 -4.79 4.92 -35.62
CA LEU A 697 -4.48 4.36 -36.93
C LEU A 697 -5.60 3.40 -37.32
N TRP A 698 -6.22 3.60 -38.46
CA TRP A 698 -7.28 2.72 -38.95
C TRP A 698 -6.85 2.05 -40.25
N GLU A 699 -6.91 0.71 -40.26
CA GLU A 699 -6.66 -0.13 -41.43
C GLU A 699 -7.97 -0.70 -41.96
N SER A 700 -8.19 -0.49 -43.25
CA SER A 700 -9.34 -0.98 -44.01
C SER A 700 -9.35 -2.50 -44.20
N ASN A 701 -10.53 -3.02 -44.54
CA ASN A 701 -10.68 -4.39 -45.04
C ASN A 701 -9.84 -4.62 -46.31
N GLU A 702 -9.94 -3.72 -47.29
CA GLU A 702 -9.20 -3.78 -48.54
C GLU A 702 -7.77 -3.25 -48.37
N PRO A 703 -6.71 -4.06 -48.60
CA PRO A 703 -5.32 -3.62 -48.40
C PRO A 703 -4.89 -2.41 -49.23
N GLN A 704 -5.56 -2.20 -50.38
CA GLN A 704 -5.27 -1.11 -51.31
C GLN A 704 -6.04 0.18 -50.97
N GLU A 705 -7.07 0.10 -50.13
CA GLU A 705 -7.73 1.30 -49.61
C GLU A 705 -6.77 2.02 -48.66
N LEU A 706 -6.71 3.35 -48.77
CA LEU A 706 -5.81 4.14 -47.94
C LEU A 706 -6.25 4.07 -46.48
N HIS A 707 -5.31 3.69 -45.62
CA HIS A 707 -5.47 3.79 -44.17
C HIS A 707 -5.76 5.23 -43.75
N ARG A 708 -6.50 5.39 -42.66
CA ARG A 708 -6.81 6.69 -42.06
C ARG A 708 -5.99 6.86 -40.79
N LYS A 709 -5.56 8.08 -40.52
CA LYS A 709 -4.88 8.44 -39.27
C LYS A 709 -5.56 9.66 -38.69
N PHE A 710 -5.66 9.69 -37.37
CA PHE A 710 -6.16 10.83 -36.62
C PHE A 710 -5.15 11.17 -35.54
N THR A 711 -4.67 12.40 -35.55
CA THR A 711 -4.01 12.98 -34.39
C THR A 711 -4.99 13.12 -33.22
N TYR A 712 -4.49 13.29 -31.99
CA TYR A 712 -5.35 13.59 -30.84
C TYR A 712 -6.23 14.82 -31.09
N LYS A 713 -5.68 15.84 -31.76
CA LYS A 713 -6.40 17.06 -32.15
C LYS A 713 -7.49 16.80 -33.18
N GLU A 714 -7.21 16.05 -34.24
CA GLU A 714 -8.21 15.72 -35.26
C GLU A 714 -9.31 14.82 -34.69
N LEU A 715 -8.95 13.82 -33.88
CA LEU A 715 -9.91 12.94 -33.24
C LEU A 715 -10.84 13.72 -32.29
N HIS A 716 -10.27 14.64 -31.49
CA HIS A 716 -11.05 15.53 -30.63
C HIS A 716 -12.05 16.40 -31.40
N GLN A 717 -11.63 16.96 -32.54
CA GLN A 717 -12.52 17.76 -33.40
C GLN A 717 -13.69 16.94 -33.95
N GLU A 718 -13.44 15.72 -34.42
CA GLU A 718 -14.49 14.85 -34.92
C GLU A 718 -15.46 14.41 -33.80
N VAL A 719 -14.94 14.10 -32.61
CA VAL A 719 -15.77 13.81 -31.43
C VAL A 719 -16.63 15.02 -31.04
N CYS A 720 -16.08 16.24 -31.07
CA CYS A 720 -16.84 17.46 -30.78
C CYS A 720 -17.94 17.73 -31.82
N LYS A 721 -17.65 17.53 -33.11
CA LYS A 721 -18.65 17.67 -34.18
C LYS A 721 -19.80 16.71 -33.97
N LEU A 722 -19.51 15.42 -33.78
CA LEU A 722 -20.56 14.43 -33.57
C LEU A 722 -21.34 14.69 -32.28
N SER A 723 -20.68 15.11 -31.21
CA SER A 723 -21.34 15.51 -29.95
C SER A 723 -22.38 16.62 -30.19
N ASN A 724 -22.03 17.62 -31.01
CA ASN A 724 -22.95 18.69 -31.40
C ASN A 724 -24.07 18.20 -32.32
N VAL A 725 -23.79 17.26 -33.25
CA VAL A 725 -24.83 16.60 -34.05
C VAL A 725 -25.84 15.90 -33.13
N LEU A 726 -25.38 15.07 -32.19
CA LEU A 726 -26.26 14.35 -31.26
C LEU A 726 -27.12 15.31 -30.43
N LYS A 727 -26.52 16.38 -29.88
CA LYS A 727 -27.26 17.44 -29.17
C LYS A 727 -28.32 18.11 -30.06
N SER A 728 -28.00 18.38 -31.33
CA SER A 728 -28.96 18.98 -32.27
C SER A 728 -30.17 18.07 -32.58
N LYS A 729 -30.04 16.75 -32.36
CA LYS A 729 -31.14 15.77 -32.48
C LYS A 729 -31.88 15.53 -31.16
N GLY A 730 -31.63 16.37 -30.15
CA GLY A 730 -32.36 16.34 -28.88
C GLY A 730 -31.80 15.35 -27.85
N ILE A 731 -30.65 14.72 -28.10
CA ILE A 731 -30.00 13.81 -27.15
C ILE A 731 -29.50 14.58 -25.94
N LYS A 732 -29.82 14.06 -24.74
CA LYS A 732 -29.44 14.62 -23.44
C LYS A 732 -28.66 13.59 -22.62
N LYS A 733 -28.03 14.06 -21.54
CA LYS A 733 -27.42 13.21 -20.52
C LYS A 733 -28.42 12.12 -20.05
N GLY A 734 -27.99 10.86 -20.04
CA GLY A 734 -28.79 9.70 -19.66
C GLY A 734 -29.62 9.06 -20.80
N ASP A 735 -29.68 9.67 -21.98
CA ASP A 735 -30.31 9.03 -23.14
C ASP A 735 -29.44 7.88 -23.67
N ARG A 736 -30.08 6.79 -24.13
CA ARG A 736 -29.37 5.63 -24.68
C ARG A 736 -29.29 5.72 -26.19
N ILE A 737 -28.09 5.46 -26.72
CA ILE A 737 -27.82 5.47 -28.16
C ILE A 737 -27.32 4.09 -28.57
N CYS A 738 -28.01 3.45 -29.51
CA CYS A 738 -27.57 2.21 -30.11
C CYS A 738 -26.51 2.50 -31.18
N ILE A 739 -25.37 1.81 -31.12
CA ILE A 739 -24.31 1.95 -32.13
C ILE A 739 -24.16 0.60 -32.84
N TYR A 740 -24.54 0.55 -34.11
CA TYR A 740 -24.52 -0.63 -34.96
C TYR A 740 -23.64 -0.35 -36.19
N LEU A 741 -22.34 -0.20 -35.94
CA LEU A 741 -21.31 0.13 -36.93
C LEU A 741 -20.25 -0.98 -37.00
N PRO A 742 -19.65 -1.22 -38.18
CA PRO A 742 -18.48 -2.07 -38.30
C PRO A 742 -17.25 -1.38 -37.69
N MET A 743 -16.10 -2.04 -37.75
CA MET A 743 -14.82 -1.52 -37.26
C MET A 743 -14.25 -0.38 -38.14
N VAL A 744 -14.98 0.73 -38.21
CA VAL A 744 -14.61 2.01 -38.85
C VAL A 744 -14.34 3.10 -37.78
N PRO A 745 -13.55 4.15 -38.07
CA PRO A 745 -13.24 5.20 -37.09
C PRO A 745 -14.47 5.85 -36.47
N GLU A 746 -15.55 5.97 -37.23
CA GLU A 746 -16.83 6.52 -36.81
C GLU A 746 -17.45 5.75 -35.63
N LEU A 747 -17.15 4.45 -35.48
CA LEU A 747 -17.56 3.67 -34.31
C LEU A 747 -16.90 4.24 -33.05
N LEU A 748 -15.57 4.36 -33.03
CA LEU A 748 -14.83 4.94 -31.90
C LEU A 748 -15.27 6.38 -31.61
N ILE A 749 -15.43 7.21 -32.65
CA ILE A 749 -15.90 8.60 -32.53
C ILE A 749 -17.30 8.64 -31.89
N SER A 750 -18.18 7.69 -32.26
CA SER A 750 -19.54 7.59 -31.69
C SER A 750 -19.54 7.29 -30.19
N LEU A 751 -18.70 6.36 -29.73
CA LEU A 751 -18.58 6.05 -28.29
C LEU A 751 -18.14 7.29 -27.50
N LEU A 752 -17.08 7.97 -27.97
CA LEU A 752 -16.56 9.15 -27.31
C LEU A 752 -17.54 10.33 -27.37
N ALA A 753 -18.25 10.53 -28.48
CA ALA A 753 -19.25 11.60 -28.57
C ALA A 753 -20.43 11.38 -27.61
N CYS A 754 -20.90 10.14 -27.45
CA CYS A 754 -21.91 9.80 -26.46
C CYS A 754 -21.40 10.12 -25.04
N ALA A 755 -20.21 9.63 -24.69
CA ALA A 755 -19.58 9.87 -23.40
C ALA A 755 -19.35 11.37 -23.12
N ARG A 756 -18.99 12.15 -24.14
CA ARG A 756 -18.74 13.61 -24.02
C ARG A 756 -19.98 14.39 -23.60
N ILE A 757 -21.17 13.95 -24.03
CA ILE A 757 -22.44 14.63 -23.75
C ILE A 757 -23.25 13.94 -22.64
N GLY A 758 -22.68 12.91 -22.01
CA GLY A 758 -23.32 12.12 -20.95
C GLY A 758 -24.41 11.16 -21.44
N ALA A 759 -24.47 10.88 -22.74
CA ALA A 759 -25.34 9.83 -23.28
C ALA A 759 -24.71 8.45 -23.04
N ILE A 760 -25.57 7.44 -22.85
CA ILE A 760 -25.17 6.07 -22.56
C ILE A 760 -25.12 5.32 -23.90
N HIS A 761 -23.93 5.00 -24.37
CA HIS A 761 -23.81 4.22 -25.61
C HIS A 761 -24.05 2.73 -25.36
N SER A 762 -24.72 2.09 -26.31
CA SER A 762 -24.99 0.66 -26.35
C SER A 762 -24.53 0.11 -27.69
N VAL A 763 -23.29 -0.38 -27.73
CA VAL A 763 -22.71 -0.94 -28.95
C VAL A 763 -23.28 -2.34 -29.20
N VAL A 764 -23.71 -2.57 -30.43
CA VAL A 764 -24.16 -3.88 -30.91
C VAL A 764 -23.25 -4.28 -32.06
N PHE A 765 -22.67 -5.47 -31.94
CA PHE A 765 -21.75 -6.02 -32.94
C PHE A 765 -22.40 -6.09 -34.33
N ALA A 766 -21.75 -5.51 -35.35
CA ALA A 766 -22.24 -5.36 -36.72
C ALA A 766 -22.32 -6.66 -37.56
N GLY A 767 -22.63 -7.78 -36.92
CA GLY A 767 -23.01 -9.02 -37.58
C GLY A 767 -24.21 -9.70 -36.94
N PHE A 768 -24.91 -9.02 -36.04
CA PHE A 768 -26.13 -9.53 -35.40
C PHE A 768 -27.36 -9.36 -36.30
N SER A 769 -28.37 -10.18 -36.07
CA SER A 769 -29.65 -10.10 -36.76
C SER A 769 -30.47 -8.88 -36.33
N SER A 770 -31.49 -8.55 -37.12
CA SER A 770 -32.51 -7.56 -36.78
C SER A 770 -33.19 -7.89 -35.46
N THR A 771 -33.56 -9.16 -35.22
CA THR A 771 -34.14 -9.62 -33.95
C THR A 771 -33.22 -9.37 -32.75
N ALA A 772 -31.92 -9.68 -32.90
CA ALA A 772 -30.94 -9.42 -31.85
C ALA A 772 -30.76 -7.91 -31.59
N LEU A 773 -30.92 -7.08 -32.62
CA LEU A 773 -30.89 -5.62 -32.52
C LEU A 773 -32.15 -5.08 -31.81
N VAL A 774 -33.35 -5.51 -32.22
CA VAL A 774 -34.64 -5.16 -31.61
C VAL A 774 -34.63 -5.42 -30.11
N SER A 775 -34.22 -6.63 -29.71
CA SER A 775 -34.21 -7.02 -28.28
C SER A 775 -33.35 -6.11 -27.40
N ARG A 776 -32.25 -5.57 -27.93
CA ARG A 776 -31.32 -4.69 -27.19
C ARG A 776 -31.79 -3.24 -27.21
N ILE A 777 -32.28 -2.77 -28.35
CA ILE A 777 -32.83 -1.41 -28.50
C ILE A 777 -34.03 -1.24 -27.57
N ASN A 778 -34.95 -2.20 -27.56
CA ASN A 778 -36.15 -2.12 -26.72
C ASN A 778 -35.83 -2.27 -25.23
N ASP A 779 -34.88 -3.13 -24.86
CA ASP A 779 -34.49 -3.30 -23.45
C ASP A 779 -33.84 -2.05 -22.86
N SER A 780 -33.01 -1.36 -23.65
CA SER A 780 -32.37 -0.10 -23.25
C SER A 780 -33.18 1.15 -23.61
N GLU A 781 -34.31 0.99 -24.31
CA GLU A 781 -35.12 2.07 -24.89
C GLU A 781 -34.26 3.13 -25.59
N CYS A 782 -33.43 2.71 -26.54
CA CYS A 782 -32.56 3.64 -27.28
C CYS A 782 -33.40 4.64 -28.09
N LYS A 783 -32.98 5.91 -28.08
CA LYS A 783 -33.62 7.00 -28.82
C LYS A 783 -33.05 7.24 -30.20
N LEU A 784 -31.78 6.88 -30.39
CA LEU A 784 -31.06 7.08 -31.65
C LEU A 784 -30.26 5.82 -31.96
N ILE A 785 -30.21 5.47 -33.25
CA ILE A 785 -29.29 4.45 -33.75
C ILE A 785 -28.29 5.07 -34.74
N ILE A 786 -27.02 4.73 -34.57
CA ILE A 786 -25.94 5.06 -35.50
C ILE A 786 -25.58 3.79 -36.26
N THR A 787 -25.61 3.84 -37.59
CA THR A 787 -25.29 2.68 -38.45
C THR A 787 -24.64 3.12 -39.76
N CYS A 788 -24.37 2.19 -40.67
CA CYS A 788 -23.92 2.50 -42.03
C CYS A 788 -24.74 1.77 -43.09
N ASP A 789 -24.58 2.17 -44.35
CA ASP A 789 -25.16 1.53 -45.52
C ASP A 789 -24.82 0.03 -45.60
N GLY A 790 -23.54 -0.31 -45.46
CA GLY A 790 -23.03 -1.67 -45.37
C GLY A 790 -21.50 -1.68 -45.30
N ASN A 791 -20.91 -2.86 -45.17
CA ASN A 791 -19.46 -3.01 -45.15
C ASN A 791 -19.01 -4.36 -45.73
N TYR A 792 -17.71 -4.45 -46.00
CA TYR A 792 -17.06 -5.72 -46.30
C TYR A 792 -16.35 -6.23 -45.05
N ARG A 793 -16.39 -7.55 -44.86
CA ARG A 793 -15.55 -8.26 -43.90
C ARG A 793 -14.96 -9.48 -44.59
N GLY A 794 -13.65 -9.45 -44.80
CA GLY A 794 -13.01 -10.27 -45.83
C GLY A 794 -13.65 -9.97 -47.19
N SER A 795 -13.97 -11.02 -47.95
CA SER A 795 -14.68 -10.90 -49.23
C SER A 795 -16.20 -10.72 -49.10
N LYS A 796 -16.78 -10.87 -47.90
CA LYS A 796 -18.24 -10.90 -47.71
C LYS A 796 -18.80 -9.50 -47.50
N TYR A 797 -19.77 -9.12 -48.34
CA TYR A 797 -20.56 -7.91 -48.15
C TYR A 797 -21.68 -8.14 -47.13
N ILE A 798 -21.84 -7.20 -46.19
CA ILE A 798 -22.89 -7.17 -45.18
C ILE A 798 -23.73 -5.91 -45.38
N ASN A 799 -25.03 -6.09 -45.64
CA ASN A 799 -25.98 -4.99 -45.81
C ASN A 799 -26.56 -4.57 -44.45
N LEU A 800 -25.84 -3.72 -43.72
CA LEU A 800 -26.24 -3.31 -42.36
C LEU A 800 -27.52 -2.48 -42.37
N LYS A 801 -27.71 -1.62 -43.37
CA LYS A 801 -28.92 -0.80 -43.45
C LYS A 801 -30.19 -1.63 -43.56
N ALA A 802 -30.18 -2.70 -44.36
CA ALA A 802 -31.35 -3.58 -44.47
C ALA A 802 -31.73 -4.24 -43.13
N ILE A 803 -30.73 -4.64 -42.33
CA ILE A 803 -30.94 -5.21 -40.99
C ILE A 803 -31.55 -4.17 -40.05
N VAL A 804 -31.08 -2.92 -40.12
CA VAL A 804 -31.61 -1.82 -39.33
C VAL A 804 -33.03 -1.49 -39.75
N ASP A 805 -33.34 -1.44 -41.05
CA ASP A 805 -34.68 -1.15 -41.57
C ASP A 805 -35.72 -2.17 -41.14
N GLU A 806 -35.33 -3.45 -41.07
CA GLU A 806 -36.15 -4.49 -40.48
C GLU A 806 -36.36 -4.26 -38.98
N ALA A 807 -35.29 -3.99 -38.22
CA ALA A 807 -35.37 -3.74 -36.78
C ALA A 807 -36.19 -2.48 -36.41
N LEU A 808 -36.19 -1.46 -37.27
CA LEU A 808 -36.94 -0.21 -37.05
C LEU A 808 -38.45 -0.40 -37.03
N GLN A 809 -38.96 -1.50 -37.58
CA GLN A 809 -40.39 -1.84 -37.55
C GLN A 809 -40.87 -2.17 -36.13
N GLU A 810 -39.97 -2.66 -35.28
CA GLU A 810 -40.27 -3.15 -33.93
C GLU A 810 -39.57 -2.35 -32.82
N THR A 811 -39.00 -1.18 -33.14
CA THR A 811 -38.26 -0.32 -32.19
C THR A 811 -38.84 1.09 -32.13
N PRO A 812 -40.04 1.27 -31.54
CA PRO A 812 -40.77 2.54 -31.57
C PRO A 812 -40.07 3.68 -30.83
N SER A 813 -39.12 3.38 -29.93
CA SER A 813 -38.32 4.37 -29.21
C SER A 813 -37.33 5.13 -30.09
N ILE A 814 -37.00 4.61 -31.28
CA ILE A 814 -36.04 5.26 -32.18
C ILE A 814 -36.67 6.48 -32.86
N GLU A 815 -36.10 7.64 -32.56
CA GLU A 815 -36.50 8.94 -33.08
C GLU A 815 -35.62 9.38 -34.25
N THR A 816 -34.34 8.98 -34.26
CA THR A 816 -33.37 9.35 -35.30
C THR A 816 -32.47 8.18 -35.67
N VAL A 817 -32.13 8.08 -36.97
CA VAL A 817 -31.22 7.09 -37.54
C VAL A 817 -30.10 7.84 -38.26
N LEU A 818 -28.88 7.76 -37.74
CA LEU A 818 -27.70 8.40 -38.34
C LEU A 818 -26.94 7.36 -39.18
N VAL A 819 -26.89 7.57 -40.50
CA VAL A 819 -26.36 6.59 -41.46
C VAL A 819 -25.02 7.09 -42.02
N LEU A 820 -23.96 6.30 -41.86
CA LEU A 820 -22.68 6.49 -42.53
C LEU A 820 -22.71 5.85 -43.93
N ASN A 821 -22.14 6.55 -44.92
CA ASN A 821 -21.86 5.97 -46.23
C ASN A 821 -20.45 5.35 -46.20
N ARG A 822 -20.37 4.04 -45.98
CA ARG A 822 -19.12 3.26 -45.93
C ARG A 822 -18.91 2.45 -47.21
N SER A 823 -19.96 1.84 -47.76
CA SER A 823 -19.85 0.94 -48.92
C SER A 823 -19.83 1.66 -50.27
N ASN A 824 -20.22 2.94 -50.31
CA ASN A 824 -20.41 3.72 -51.54
C ASN A 824 -21.40 3.09 -52.53
N LYS A 825 -22.24 2.14 -52.09
CA LYS A 825 -23.33 1.62 -52.91
C LYS A 825 -24.47 2.63 -52.95
N LEU A 826 -25.19 2.65 -54.06
CA LEU A 826 -26.36 3.51 -54.21
C LEU A 826 -27.42 3.11 -53.17
N LEU A 827 -27.62 3.97 -52.18
CA LEU A 827 -28.62 3.84 -51.14
C LEU A 827 -29.40 5.16 -51.06
N GLU A 828 -30.72 5.08 -51.10
CA GLU A 828 -31.61 6.22 -50.90
C GLU A 828 -32.18 6.15 -49.48
N ILE A 829 -31.99 7.22 -48.70
CA ILE A 829 -32.61 7.38 -47.40
C ILE A 829 -34.06 7.83 -47.60
N LYS A 830 -35.03 7.03 -47.15
CA LYS A 830 -36.45 7.18 -47.51
C LYS A 830 -37.32 7.78 -46.39
N GLY A 831 -36.78 7.98 -45.19
CA GLY A 831 -37.54 8.38 -44.00
C GLY A 831 -37.17 9.76 -43.44
N LYS A 832 -38.15 10.49 -42.87
CA LYS A 832 -37.91 11.78 -42.17
C LYS A 832 -36.98 11.67 -40.95
N LYS A 833 -36.84 10.47 -40.38
CA LYS A 833 -36.01 10.18 -39.19
C LYS A 833 -34.56 9.81 -39.54
N GLU A 834 -34.28 9.51 -40.80
CA GLU A 834 -32.98 9.05 -41.25
C GLU A 834 -32.17 10.20 -41.85
N ILE A 835 -30.90 10.29 -41.49
CA ILE A 835 -30.01 11.39 -41.89
C ILE A 835 -28.60 10.88 -42.16
N TRP A 836 -27.91 11.52 -43.11
CA TRP A 836 -26.54 11.17 -43.46
C TRP A 836 -25.52 11.75 -42.48
N TRP A 837 -24.66 10.88 -41.93
CA TRP A 837 -23.55 11.24 -41.06
C TRP A 837 -22.70 12.37 -41.64
N HIS A 838 -22.21 12.20 -42.88
CA HIS A 838 -21.27 13.11 -43.50
C HIS A 838 -21.87 14.48 -43.85
N GLU A 839 -23.19 14.57 -44.02
CA GLU A 839 -23.89 15.84 -44.23
C GLU A 839 -24.03 16.63 -42.92
N GLU A 840 -24.35 15.94 -41.82
CA GLU A 840 -24.50 16.56 -40.51
C GLU A 840 -23.16 16.97 -39.91
N MET A 841 -22.12 16.14 -40.07
CA MET A 841 -20.76 16.46 -39.61
C MET A 841 -20.18 17.71 -40.27
N LYS A 842 -20.53 18.00 -41.54
CA LYS A 842 -20.12 19.23 -42.24
C LYS A 842 -20.74 20.50 -41.64
N LYS A 843 -21.94 20.39 -41.06
CA LYS A 843 -22.69 21.51 -40.47
C LYS A 843 -22.28 21.79 -39.01
N ALA A 844 -21.71 20.80 -38.33
CA ALA A 844 -21.43 20.86 -36.91
C ALA A 844 -20.14 21.59 -36.56
N SER A 845 -20.15 22.32 -35.44
CA SER A 845 -18.96 22.95 -34.86
C SER A 845 -18.00 21.91 -34.29
N SER A 846 -16.70 22.12 -34.44
CA SER A 846 -15.63 21.33 -33.81
C SER A 846 -15.37 21.70 -32.35
N ILE A 847 -16.17 22.58 -31.76
CA ILE A 847 -16.08 22.96 -30.34
C ILE A 847 -17.33 22.46 -29.63
N CYS A 848 -17.15 21.55 -28.68
CA CYS A 848 -18.20 21.09 -27.76
C CYS A 848 -17.60 20.93 -26.36
N PRO A 849 -18.03 21.71 -25.36
CA PRO A 849 -17.66 21.45 -23.96
C PRO A 849 -18.14 20.07 -23.51
N ALA A 850 -17.31 19.39 -22.71
CA ALA A 850 -17.66 18.09 -22.14
C ALA A 850 -18.61 18.25 -20.95
N GLU A 851 -19.69 17.47 -20.96
CA GLU A 851 -20.71 17.44 -19.91
C GLU A 851 -20.11 16.98 -18.58
N GLU A 852 -20.50 17.61 -17.46
CA GLU A 852 -20.07 17.15 -16.14
C GLU A 852 -20.82 15.87 -15.73
N MET A 853 -20.08 14.79 -15.50
CA MET A 853 -20.60 13.49 -15.09
C MET A 853 -20.19 13.20 -13.65
N ASP A 854 -21.09 12.58 -12.90
CA ASP A 854 -20.73 11.90 -11.65
C ASP A 854 -19.88 10.67 -11.97
N ALA A 855 -18.96 10.32 -11.06
CA ALA A 855 -18.15 9.11 -11.17
C ALA A 855 -19.00 7.84 -11.38
N GLU A 856 -20.21 7.83 -10.80
CA GLU A 856 -21.17 6.72 -10.85
C GLU A 856 -22.25 6.88 -11.93
N ASP A 857 -22.20 7.93 -12.77
CA ASP A 857 -23.11 8.00 -13.91
C ASP A 857 -22.80 6.85 -14.89
N PRO A 858 -23.83 6.21 -15.47
CA PRO A 858 -23.64 5.17 -16.49
C PRO A 858 -22.89 5.73 -17.71
N LEU A 859 -21.81 5.05 -18.08
CA LEU A 859 -21.05 5.34 -19.29
C LEU A 859 -21.61 4.56 -20.49
N PHE A 860 -21.87 3.26 -20.30
CA PHE A 860 -22.35 2.38 -21.37
C PHE A 860 -23.16 1.20 -20.85
N ILE A 861 -23.93 0.60 -21.77
CA ILE A 861 -24.59 -0.69 -21.61
C ILE A 861 -24.01 -1.64 -22.64
N LEU A 862 -23.40 -2.75 -22.19
CA LEU A 862 -22.86 -3.76 -23.09
C LEU A 862 -23.58 -5.09 -22.90
N TYR A 863 -24.26 -5.54 -23.96
CA TYR A 863 -25.08 -6.76 -23.91
C TYR A 863 -24.24 -8.02 -24.12
N THR A 864 -24.24 -8.90 -23.12
CA THR A 864 -23.62 -10.23 -23.21
C THR A 864 -24.54 -11.24 -23.91
N SER A 865 -23.96 -12.26 -24.54
CA SER A 865 -24.69 -13.40 -25.12
C SER A 865 -25.26 -14.25 -23.98
N GLY A 866 -26.55 -14.11 -23.70
CA GLY A 866 -27.23 -14.86 -22.65
C GLY A 866 -27.19 -16.36 -22.92
N SER A 867 -26.36 -17.11 -22.20
CA SER A 867 -26.39 -18.58 -22.19
C SER A 867 -27.71 -19.14 -21.64
N THR A 868 -28.49 -18.30 -20.94
CA THR A 868 -29.68 -18.66 -20.16
C THR A 868 -30.99 -17.95 -20.57
N GLY A 869 -31.04 -17.16 -21.66
CA GLY A 869 -32.26 -16.47 -22.10
C GLY A 869 -32.04 -15.02 -22.56
N LYS A 870 -32.88 -14.07 -22.09
CA LYS A 870 -32.84 -12.63 -22.45
C LYS A 870 -31.41 -12.06 -22.31
N PRO A 871 -30.88 -11.31 -23.30
CA PRO A 871 -29.56 -10.66 -23.22
C PRO A 871 -29.40 -9.85 -21.95
N LYS A 872 -28.20 -9.84 -21.36
CA LYS A 872 -27.91 -9.09 -20.13
C LYS A 872 -27.11 -7.83 -20.48
N GLY A 873 -27.71 -6.65 -20.33
CA GLY A 873 -27.04 -5.37 -20.55
C GLY A 873 -26.19 -4.96 -19.35
N MET A 874 -24.88 -5.22 -19.37
CA MET A 874 -23.98 -4.84 -18.28
C MET A 874 -23.78 -3.33 -18.25
N VAL A 875 -24.02 -2.71 -17.09
CA VAL A 875 -23.85 -1.27 -16.90
C VAL A 875 -22.50 -0.97 -16.23
N HIS A 876 -21.69 -0.14 -16.88
CA HIS A 876 -20.43 0.39 -16.35
C HIS A 876 -20.50 1.91 -16.17
N THR A 877 -19.77 2.45 -15.20
CA THR A 877 -19.82 3.87 -14.81
C THR A 877 -18.58 4.65 -15.23
N CYS A 878 -18.63 5.98 -15.23
CA CYS A 878 -17.54 6.81 -15.76
C CYS A 878 -16.22 6.69 -14.96
N GLY A 879 -16.23 6.96 -13.66
CA GLY A 879 -15.02 7.13 -12.86
C GLY A 879 -14.30 5.84 -12.55
N GLY A 880 -15.01 4.88 -11.96
CA GLY A 880 -14.45 3.57 -11.59
C GLY A 880 -13.87 2.81 -12.78
N TYR A 881 -14.62 2.76 -13.90
CA TYR A 881 -14.16 2.11 -15.13
C TYR A 881 -12.89 2.75 -15.68
N MET A 882 -12.85 4.08 -15.83
CA MET A 882 -11.68 4.82 -16.34
C MET A 882 -10.42 4.53 -15.51
N VAL A 883 -10.50 4.70 -14.19
CA VAL A 883 -9.36 4.51 -13.29
C VAL A 883 -8.83 3.08 -13.40
N TYR A 884 -9.74 2.10 -13.39
CA TYR A 884 -9.38 0.69 -13.39
C TYR A 884 -8.73 0.24 -14.70
N VAL A 885 -9.39 0.48 -15.84
CA VAL A 885 -8.92 -0.05 -17.13
C VAL A 885 -7.60 0.59 -17.56
N THR A 886 -7.40 1.89 -17.28
CA THR A 886 -6.14 2.56 -17.60
C THR A 886 -4.99 2.07 -16.71
N TYR A 887 -5.21 1.90 -15.41
CA TYR A 887 -4.18 1.35 -14.51
C TYR A 887 -3.80 -0.08 -14.89
N ALA A 888 -4.79 -0.93 -15.15
CA ALA A 888 -4.56 -2.32 -15.58
C ALA A 888 -3.82 -2.38 -16.92
N PHE A 889 -4.18 -1.55 -17.88
CA PHE A 889 -3.53 -1.48 -19.19
C PHE A 889 -2.05 -1.12 -19.08
N LYS A 890 -1.74 -0.03 -18.35
CA LYS A 890 -0.38 0.45 -18.13
C LYS A 890 0.51 -0.62 -17.48
N ASN A 891 -0.01 -1.31 -16.46
CA ASN A 891 0.76 -2.32 -15.73
C ASN A 891 0.91 -3.64 -16.49
N VAL A 892 -0.15 -4.16 -17.11
CA VAL A 892 -0.08 -5.46 -17.80
C VAL A 892 0.81 -5.37 -19.04
N PHE A 893 0.62 -4.35 -19.87
CA PHE A 893 1.41 -4.20 -21.09
C PHE A 893 2.74 -3.49 -20.88
N GLN A 894 3.01 -2.90 -19.71
CA GLN A 894 4.20 -2.08 -19.45
C GLN A 894 4.40 -1.01 -20.54
N ILE A 895 3.29 -0.37 -20.93
CA ILE A 895 3.22 0.51 -22.09
C ILE A 895 3.26 1.98 -21.68
N GLY A 896 4.04 2.80 -22.38
CA GLY A 896 4.23 4.19 -21.99
C GLY A 896 5.22 4.99 -22.83
N ASP A 897 5.99 4.33 -23.70
CA ASP A 897 6.90 5.04 -24.56
C ASP A 897 6.11 5.91 -25.57
N PRO A 898 6.56 7.13 -25.88
CA PRO A 898 5.89 7.99 -26.86
C PRO A 898 5.70 7.32 -28.23
N GLU A 899 6.63 6.43 -28.60
CA GLU A 899 6.64 5.66 -29.85
C GLU A 899 5.82 4.37 -29.80
N ASP A 900 5.22 4.02 -28.66
CA ASP A 900 4.42 2.80 -28.58
C ASP A 900 3.17 2.87 -29.45
N VAL A 901 2.98 1.81 -30.24
CA VAL A 901 1.82 1.59 -31.12
C VAL A 901 1.16 0.28 -30.71
N TYR A 902 -0.08 0.41 -30.23
CA TYR A 902 -0.86 -0.70 -29.67
C TYR A 902 -1.89 -1.20 -30.68
N PHE A 903 -1.86 -2.49 -31.02
CA PHE A 903 -2.81 -3.12 -31.91
C PHE A 903 -3.58 -4.23 -31.21
N CYS A 904 -4.87 -3.98 -30.95
CA CYS A 904 -5.81 -5.02 -30.53
C CYS A 904 -6.73 -5.40 -31.68
N THR A 905 -6.84 -6.70 -31.96
CA THR A 905 -7.60 -7.25 -33.09
C THR A 905 -9.08 -7.49 -32.77
N ALA A 906 -9.51 -7.19 -31.55
CA ALA A 906 -10.88 -7.38 -31.11
C ALA A 906 -11.85 -6.40 -31.81
N ASP A 907 -13.13 -6.72 -31.79
CA ASP A 907 -14.19 -5.81 -32.22
C ASP A 907 -14.69 -4.96 -31.03
N ILE A 908 -14.98 -3.68 -31.25
CA ILE A 908 -15.52 -2.77 -30.23
C ILE A 908 -16.91 -3.22 -29.75
N GLY A 909 -17.65 -4.04 -30.49
CA GLY A 909 -18.86 -4.70 -30.02
C GLY A 909 -18.66 -5.64 -28.81
N TRP A 910 -17.41 -5.88 -28.38
CA TRP A 910 -17.07 -6.62 -27.17
C TRP A 910 -16.35 -5.74 -26.15
N ILE A 911 -16.27 -6.22 -24.90
CA ILE A 911 -15.63 -5.47 -23.80
C ILE A 911 -14.14 -5.21 -24.06
N THR A 912 -13.46 -6.12 -24.76
CA THR A 912 -12.05 -5.97 -25.16
C THR A 912 -11.83 -4.71 -25.99
N GLY A 913 -12.66 -4.48 -27.00
CA GLY A 913 -12.54 -3.27 -27.82
C GLY A 913 -12.96 -2.01 -27.08
N HIS A 914 -13.97 -2.06 -26.21
CA HIS A 914 -14.31 -0.92 -25.33
C HIS A 914 -13.10 -0.51 -24.48
N SER A 915 -12.56 -1.46 -23.71
CA SER A 915 -11.55 -1.20 -22.70
C SER A 915 -10.19 -0.90 -23.33
N PHE A 916 -9.79 -1.70 -24.32
CA PHE A 916 -8.40 -1.75 -24.79
C PHE A 916 -8.19 -1.33 -26.25
N ILE A 917 -9.24 -0.96 -27.01
CA ILE A 917 -9.06 -0.19 -28.26
C ILE A 917 -9.38 1.29 -28.02
N VAL A 918 -10.42 1.58 -27.22
CA VAL A 918 -10.90 2.96 -27.00
C VAL A 918 -10.37 3.57 -25.71
N TYR A 919 -10.87 3.14 -24.55
CA TYR A 919 -10.72 3.94 -23.33
C TYR A 919 -9.31 3.93 -22.75
N ALA A 920 -8.71 2.76 -22.53
CA ALA A 920 -7.41 2.68 -21.86
C ALA A 920 -6.23 3.23 -22.70
N PRO A 921 -6.11 2.94 -24.01
CA PRO A 921 -5.04 3.51 -24.82
C PRO A 921 -5.15 5.03 -24.94
N LEU A 922 -6.36 5.55 -25.19
CA LEU A 922 -6.57 6.99 -25.33
C LEU A 922 -6.39 7.73 -24.00
N CYS A 923 -6.86 7.19 -22.87
CA CYS A 923 -6.52 7.74 -21.56
C CYS A 923 -5.00 7.72 -21.35
N SER A 924 -4.29 6.73 -21.86
CA SER A 924 -2.85 6.60 -21.68
C SER A 924 -2.03 7.50 -22.62
N GLY A 925 -2.66 8.25 -23.54
CA GLY A 925 -1.94 9.01 -24.56
C GLY A 925 -1.22 8.13 -25.60
N ILE A 926 -1.66 6.87 -25.78
CA ILE A 926 -1.04 5.87 -26.67
C ILE A 926 -1.72 5.87 -28.04
N THR A 927 -0.97 5.51 -29.09
CA THR A 927 -1.49 5.30 -30.44
C THR A 927 -2.17 3.95 -30.52
N THR A 928 -3.47 3.89 -30.82
CA THR A 928 -4.20 2.62 -31.01
C THR A 928 -4.43 2.32 -32.49
N VAL A 929 -4.30 1.04 -32.87
CA VAL A 929 -4.59 0.53 -34.22
C VAL A 929 -5.96 -0.14 -34.21
N MET A 930 -6.81 0.24 -35.15
CA MET A 930 -8.14 -0.31 -35.38
C MET A 930 -8.18 -0.96 -36.75
N PHE A 931 -8.63 -2.21 -36.81
CA PHE A 931 -8.65 -2.99 -38.05
C PHE A 931 -10.08 -3.41 -38.42
N GLU A 932 -10.49 -3.09 -39.64
CA GLU A 932 -11.84 -3.39 -40.13
C GLU A 932 -12.00 -4.85 -40.60
N GLY A 933 -10.92 -5.45 -41.10
CA GLY A 933 -10.95 -6.70 -41.86
C GLY A 933 -10.92 -7.99 -41.02
N ALA A 934 -10.38 -9.04 -41.65
CA ALA A 934 -10.20 -10.36 -41.04
C ALA A 934 -8.72 -10.80 -41.15
N PRO A 935 -8.22 -11.65 -40.24
CA PRO A 935 -6.84 -12.14 -40.27
C PRO A 935 -6.47 -12.92 -41.54
N SER A 936 -7.47 -13.45 -42.24
CA SER A 936 -7.31 -14.35 -43.39
C SER A 936 -7.57 -13.67 -44.74
N TYR A 937 -7.70 -12.34 -44.77
CA TYR A 937 -8.00 -11.60 -46.00
C TYR A 937 -6.99 -10.47 -46.23
N PRO A 938 -6.33 -10.40 -47.40
CA PRO A 938 -6.51 -11.26 -48.58
C PRO A 938 -5.91 -12.67 -48.40
N ASP A 939 -5.04 -12.83 -47.41
CA ASP A 939 -4.42 -14.08 -46.99
C ASP A 939 -4.13 -14.04 -45.47
N TYR A 940 -3.51 -15.10 -44.96
CA TYR A 940 -3.19 -15.25 -43.54
C TYR A 940 -1.95 -14.46 -43.07
N GLY A 941 -1.35 -13.65 -43.96
CA GLY A 941 -0.28 -12.71 -43.65
C GLY A 941 -0.77 -11.37 -43.10
N ARG A 942 -2.10 -11.14 -43.08
CA ARG A 942 -2.67 -9.80 -42.92
C ARG A 942 -2.29 -9.08 -41.62
N PHE A 943 -2.29 -9.77 -40.48
CA PHE A 943 -1.90 -9.14 -39.21
C PHE A 943 -0.43 -8.73 -39.20
N TRP A 944 0.45 -9.56 -39.76
CA TRP A 944 1.89 -9.34 -39.82
C TRP A 944 2.22 -8.17 -40.74
N GLN A 945 1.52 -8.06 -41.87
CA GLN A 945 1.59 -6.89 -42.74
C GLN A 945 1.24 -5.59 -42.00
N ILE A 946 0.18 -5.59 -41.19
CA ILE A 946 -0.24 -4.42 -40.41
C ILE A 946 0.81 -4.05 -39.36
N ILE A 947 1.37 -5.06 -38.68
CA ILE A 947 2.44 -4.88 -37.69
C ILE A 947 3.66 -4.21 -38.33
N ASP A 948 4.14 -4.73 -39.47
CA ASP A 948 5.30 -4.17 -40.17
C ASP A 948 5.03 -2.78 -40.74
N LYS A 949 3.80 -2.55 -41.26
CA LYS A 949 3.35 -1.28 -41.86
C LYS A 949 3.31 -0.16 -40.83
N PHE A 950 2.74 -0.41 -39.65
CA PHE A 950 2.56 0.61 -38.60
C PHE A 950 3.60 0.53 -37.48
N LYS A 951 4.59 -0.37 -37.59
CA LYS A 951 5.63 -0.56 -36.57
C LYS A 951 5.03 -0.81 -35.20
N VAL A 952 4.03 -1.71 -35.15
CA VAL A 952 3.32 -2.07 -33.93
C VAL A 952 4.30 -2.60 -32.88
N THR A 953 4.20 -2.10 -31.65
CA THR A 953 5.03 -2.52 -30.52
C THR A 953 4.29 -3.48 -29.58
N HIS A 954 2.96 -3.38 -29.50
CA HIS A 954 2.15 -4.22 -28.64
C HIS A 954 1.03 -4.86 -29.46
N PHE A 955 0.95 -6.18 -29.47
CA PHE A 955 -0.04 -6.92 -30.26
C PHE A 955 -0.93 -7.76 -29.35
N TYR A 956 -2.25 -7.57 -29.43
CA TYR A 956 -3.23 -8.19 -28.54
C TYR A 956 -4.36 -8.87 -29.33
N THR A 957 -4.51 -10.18 -29.17
CA THR A 957 -5.46 -10.98 -29.95
C THR A 957 -6.07 -12.12 -29.13
N ALA A 958 -7.01 -12.87 -29.70
CA ALA A 958 -7.63 -14.02 -29.02
C ALA A 958 -6.92 -15.34 -29.37
N PRO A 959 -6.91 -16.36 -28.48
CA PRO A 959 -6.37 -17.69 -28.78
C PRO A 959 -6.95 -18.32 -30.04
N THR A 960 -8.24 -18.12 -30.31
CA THR A 960 -8.86 -18.62 -31.55
C THR A 960 -8.18 -18.05 -32.82
N ALA A 961 -7.80 -16.76 -32.80
CA ALA A 961 -7.08 -16.18 -33.93
C ALA A 961 -5.65 -16.74 -34.01
N ILE A 962 -4.98 -16.93 -32.87
CA ILE A 962 -3.64 -17.53 -32.81
C ILE A 962 -3.66 -18.93 -33.43
N ARG A 963 -4.53 -19.84 -32.95
CA ARG A 963 -4.66 -21.20 -33.49
C ARG A 963 -5.01 -21.23 -34.98
N SER A 964 -5.90 -20.32 -35.42
CA SER A 964 -6.26 -20.22 -36.83
C SER A 964 -5.09 -19.81 -37.73
N LEU A 965 -4.14 -19.04 -37.21
CA LEU A 965 -2.94 -18.60 -37.93
C LEU A 965 -1.81 -19.63 -37.82
N GLU A 966 -1.68 -20.28 -36.67
CA GLU A 966 -0.77 -21.41 -36.43
C GLU A 966 -1.02 -22.57 -37.40
N ALA A 967 -2.27 -22.87 -37.72
CA ALA A 967 -2.65 -23.92 -38.66
C ALA A 967 -2.28 -23.63 -40.13
N GLN A 968 -1.73 -22.44 -40.43
CA GLN A 968 -1.41 -22.02 -41.80
C GLN A 968 0.07 -22.18 -42.11
N PRO A 969 0.46 -22.25 -43.40
CA PRO A 969 1.86 -22.30 -43.79
C PRO A 969 2.69 -21.15 -43.21
N ILE A 970 3.80 -21.49 -42.56
CA ILE A 970 4.64 -20.53 -41.81
C ILE A 970 5.21 -19.39 -42.67
N HIS A 971 5.30 -19.56 -43.99
CA HIS A 971 5.76 -18.51 -44.90
C HIS A 971 4.88 -17.24 -44.85
N TYR A 972 3.61 -17.34 -44.42
CA TYR A 972 2.78 -16.16 -44.17
C TYR A 972 3.32 -15.29 -43.04
N VAL A 973 4.07 -15.86 -42.08
CA VAL A 973 4.75 -15.15 -41.01
C VAL A 973 6.19 -14.78 -41.40
N GLU A 974 6.95 -15.72 -41.98
CA GLU A 974 8.39 -15.55 -42.26
C GLU A 974 8.71 -14.44 -43.27
N ASN A 975 7.73 -14.05 -44.09
CA ASN A 975 7.85 -12.93 -45.01
C ASN A 975 7.80 -11.54 -44.32
N HIS A 976 7.65 -11.51 -43.00
CA HIS A 976 7.50 -10.29 -42.18
C HIS A 976 8.60 -10.16 -41.13
N ASP A 977 8.98 -8.93 -40.82
CA ASP A 977 10.08 -8.63 -39.89
C ASP A 977 9.63 -8.82 -38.43
N LEU A 978 8.52 -8.21 -38.05
CA LEU A 978 7.93 -8.26 -36.70
C LEU A 978 8.85 -7.78 -35.56
N GLY A 979 10.06 -7.30 -35.86
CA GLY A 979 11.08 -6.92 -34.88
C GLY A 979 10.75 -5.70 -34.03
N THR A 980 9.65 -4.98 -34.32
CA THR A 980 9.17 -3.88 -33.48
C THR A 980 8.37 -4.33 -32.27
N LEU A 981 7.90 -5.58 -32.25
CA LEU A 981 7.09 -6.10 -31.16
C LEU A 981 7.92 -6.16 -29.87
N LYS A 982 7.33 -5.62 -28.80
CA LYS A 982 7.82 -5.65 -27.43
C LYS A 982 6.99 -6.59 -26.56
N VAL A 983 5.67 -6.63 -26.76
CA VAL A 983 4.75 -7.44 -25.95
C VAL A 983 3.67 -8.07 -26.82
N LEU A 984 3.41 -9.35 -26.56
CA LEU A 984 2.29 -10.10 -27.11
C LEU A 984 1.24 -10.31 -26.02
N GLY A 985 -0.04 -10.27 -26.36
CA GLY A 985 -1.09 -10.55 -25.40
C GLY A 985 -2.17 -11.44 -25.97
N THR A 986 -2.80 -12.19 -25.08
CA THR A 986 -3.90 -13.10 -25.40
C THR A 986 -5.09 -12.95 -24.45
N VAL A 987 -6.31 -13.15 -24.95
CA VAL A 987 -7.55 -12.86 -24.21
C VAL A 987 -8.77 -13.67 -24.63
N GLY A 988 -9.67 -13.87 -23.66
CA GLY A 988 -11.07 -14.24 -23.89
C GLY A 988 -11.33 -15.74 -23.82
N GLU A 989 -10.30 -16.55 -24.05
CA GLU A 989 -10.33 -18.01 -23.94
C GLU A 989 -9.03 -18.49 -23.27
N PRO A 990 -9.02 -19.68 -22.65
CA PRO A 990 -7.78 -20.34 -22.30
C PRO A 990 -6.92 -20.58 -23.55
N ILE A 991 -5.64 -20.19 -23.49
CA ILE A 991 -4.64 -20.54 -24.50
C ILE A 991 -4.03 -21.91 -24.15
N ASN A 992 -3.95 -22.82 -25.13
CA ASN A 992 -3.26 -24.10 -24.98
C ASN A 992 -1.73 -23.91 -25.08
N GLU A 993 -0.97 -24.88 -24.57
CA GLU A 993 0.49 -24.79 -24.48
C GLU A 993 1.13 -24.69 -25.88
N GLU A 994 0.68 -25.51 -26.84
CA GLU A 994 1.16 -25.48 -28.23
C GLU A 994 1.01 -24.09 -28.88
N ALA A 995 -0.21 -23.51 -28.81
CA ALA A 995 -0.45 -22.19 -29.37
C ALA A 995 0.32 -21.09 -28.63
N TRP A 996 0.56 -21.24 -27.33
CA TRP A 996 1.40 -20.32 -26.55
C TRP A 996 2.86 -20.39 -27.01
N GLU A 997 3.39 -21.60 -27.19
CA GLU A 997 4.75 -21.84 -27.68
C GLU A 997 4.93 -21.32 -29.11
N TRP A 998 3.99 -21.60 -30.00
CA TRP A 998 3.99 -21.05 -31.35
C TRP A 998 4.00 -19.52 -31.35
N TYR A 999 3.18 -18.90 -30.50
CA TYR A 999 3.10 -17.45 -30.39
C TYR A 999 4.41 -16.85 -29.86
N ASN A 1000 5.05 -17.51 -28.90
CA ASN A 1000 6.34 -17.10 -28.34
C ASN A 1000 7.48 -17.25 -29.35
N GLU A 1001 7.57 -18.39 -30.02
CA GLU A 1001 8.68 -18.75 -30.89
C GLU A 1001 8.58 -18.11 -32.27
N LYS A 1002 7.41 -18.19 -32.91
CA LYS A 1002 7.24 -17.78 -34.31
C LYS A 1002 6.95 -16.30 -34.46
N ILE A 1003 6.18 -15.74 -33.52
CA ILE A 1003 5.82 -14.32 -33.55
C ILE A 1003 6.75 -13.51 -32.66
N GLY A 1004 6.88 -13.89 -31.38
CA GLY A 1004 7.71 -13.18 -30.41
C GLY A 1004 9.21 -13.38 -30.58
N LYS A 1005 9.63 -14.40 -31.36
CA LYS A 1005 11.03 -14.81 -31.57
C LYS A 1005 11.81 -15.01 -30.25
N GLY A 1006 11.10 -15.41 -29.18
CA GLY A 1006 11.63 -15.54 -27.83
C GLY A 1006 11.99 -14.22 -27.12
N ASN A 1007 11.69 -13.07 -27.73
CA ASN A 1007 12.05 -11.74 -27.21
C ASN A 1007 10.86 -10.95 -26.65
N CYS A 1008 9.63 -11.40 -26.89
CA CYS A 1008 8.41 -10.73 -26.42
C CYS A 1008 7.77 -11.51 -25.26
N PRO A 1009 7.60 -10.94 -24.06
CA PRO A 1009 6.72 -11.53 -23.05
C PRO A 1009 5.29 -11.68 -23.58
N ILE A 1010 4.65 -12.80 -23.24
CA ILE A 1010 3.24 -13.05 -23.54
C ILE A 1010 2.38 -12.79 -22.31
N VAL A 1011 1.45 -11.85 -22.42
CA VAL A 1011 0.47 -11.56 -21.37
C VAL A 1011 -0.85 -12.29 -21.60
N ASP A 1012 -1.06 -13.39 -20.86
CA ASP A 1012 -2.35 -14.08 -20.81
C ASP A 1012 -3.30 -13.40 -19.82
N THR A 1013 -4.35 -12.76 -20.34
CA THR A 1013 -5.21 -11.86 -19.57
C THR A 1013 -6.58 -12.48 -19.33
N TRP A 1014 -6.87 -12.84 -18.08
CA TRP A 1014 -8.20 -13.30 -17.68
C TRP A 1014 -9.04 -12.19 -17.06
N TRP A 1015 -10.27 -12.06 -17.56
CA TRP A 1015 -11.29 -11.08 -17.15
C TRP A 1015 -12.61 -11.32 -17.90
N GLN A 1016 -13.65 -10.54 -17.58
CA GLN A 1016 -15.00 -10.71 -18.13
C GLN A 1016 -15.63 -9.36 -18.51
N THR A 1017 -16.79 -9.38 -19.18
CA THR A 1017 -17.54 -8.15 -19.48
C THR A 1017 -17.94 -7.41 -18.21
N GLU A 1018 -18.28 -8.18 -17.17
CA GLU A 1018 -18.70 -7.75 -15.86
C GLU A 1018 -17.57 -7.16 -15.02
N THR A 1019 -16.32 -7.54 -15.28
CA THR A 1019 -15.16 -7.06 -14.52
C THR A 1019 -14.61 -5.74 -15.04
N GLY A 1020 -14.98 -5.36 -16.28
CA GLY A 1020 -14.58 -4.12 -16.94
C GLY A 1020 -13.13 -4.12 -17.45
N GLY A 1021 -12.19 -4.75 -16.76
CA GLY A 1021 -10.78 -4.88 -17.17
C GLY A 1021 -10.11 -6.13 -16.64
N PHE A 1022 -8.81 -6.28 -16.93
CA PHE A 1022 -7.95 -7.40 -16.53
C PHE A 1022 -8.03 -7.69 -15.04
N MET A 1023 -8.10 -8.96 -14.63
CA MET A 1023 -8.17 -9.34 -13.21
C MET A 1023 -6.95 -10.15 -12.79
N ILE A 1024 -6.57 -11.13 -13.63
CA ILE A 1024 -5.43 -12.01 -13.43
C ILE A 1024 -4.65 -12.00 -14.73
N ALA A 1025 -3.40 -11.56 -14.67
CA ALA A 1025 -2.52 -11.44 -15.83
C ALA A 1025 -1.06 -11.31 -15.37
N PRO A 1026 -0.09 -11.81 -16.14
CA PRO A 1026 1.30 -11.45 -15.92
C PRO A 1026 1.52 -10.00 -16.33
N LEU A 1027 2.45 -9.33 -15.62
CA LEU A 1027 2.96 -8.02 -16.02
C LEU A 1027 4.12 -8.24 -16.98
N ALA A 1028 4.04 -7.67 -18.19
CA ALA A 1028 5.04 -7.90 -19.25
C ALA A 1028 6.47 -7.63 -18.76
N GLY A 1029 7.40 -8.56 -18.97
CA GLY A 1029 8.80 -8.42 -18.55
C GLY A 1029 9.04 -8.50 -17.04
N ILE A 1030 8.00 -8.61 -16.21
CA ILE A 1030 8.09 -8.64 -14.75
C ILE A 1030 7.66 -10.01 -14.23
N THR A 1031 6.43 -10.42 -14.50
CA THR A 1031 5.91 -11.69 -13.99
C THR A 1031 6.45 -12.84 -14.83
N ALA A 1032 7.03 -13.86 -14.17
CA ALA A 1032 7.44 -15.07 -14.85
C ALA A 1032 6.20 -15.77 -15.46
N THR A 1033 6.13 -15.80 -16.78
CA THR A 1033 5.02 -16.41 -17.53
C THR A 1033 5.12 -17.93 -17.50
N LYS A 1034 3.97 -18.60 -17.50
CA LYS A 1034 3.87 -20.05 -17.62
C LYS A 1034 2.81 -20.37 -18.67
N PRO A 1035 3.10 -21.24 -19.67
CA PRO A 1035 2.13 -21.61 -20.69
C PRO A 1035 0.79 -22.03 -20.07
N ALA A 1036 -0.32 -21.55 -20.66
CA ALA A 1036 -1.69 -21.78 -20.20
C ALA A 1036 -2.05 -21.27 -18.78
N PHE A 1037 -1.22 -20.41 -18.16
CA PHE A 1037 -1.53 -19.74 -16.88
C PHE A 1037 -1.68 -18.23 -17.09
N ALA A 1038 -2.78 -17.68 -16.56
CA ALA A 1038 -2.96 -16.23 -16.41
C ALA A 1038 -2.07 -15.64 -15.31
N THR A 1039 -1.42 -16.49 -14.49
CA THR A 1039 -0.47 -16.15 -13.43
C THR A 1039 -1.11 -15.47 -12.20
N LYS A 1040 -0.69 -14.28 -11.80
CA LYS A 1040 -1.07 -13.67 -10.53
C LYS A 1040 -2.20 -12.63 -10.71
N PRO A 1041 -3.00 -12.37 -9.65
CA PRO A 1041 -3.99 -11.28 -9.66
C PRO A 1041 -3.32 -9.90 -9.73
N LEU A 1042 -3.97 -8.94 -10.37
CA LEU A 1042 -3.52 -7.54 -10.37
C LEU A 1042 -3.71 -6.88 -8.98
N PRO A 1043 -2.95 -5.82 -8.64
CA PRO A 1043 -3.21 -5.06 -7.43
C PRO A 1043 -4.66 -4.57 -7.33
N GLY A 1044 -5.21 -4.69 -6.12
CA GLY A 1044 -6.61 -4.44 -5.78
C GLY A 1044 -7.52 -5.64 -6.03
N ILE A 1045 -7.05 -6.72 -6.66
CA ILE A 1045 -7.86 -7.91 -6.97
C ILE A 1045 -7.59 -9.03 -5.98
N GLN A 1046 -8.62 -9.36 -5.20
CA GLN A 1046 -8.59 -10.40 -4.17
C GLN A 1046 -9.25 -11.70 -4.67
N ALA A 1047 -8.56 -12.43 -5.54
CA ALA A 1047 -9.04 -13.69 -6.09
C ALA A 1047 -8.96 -14.85 -5.06
N CYS A 1048 -9.98 -15.70 -5.02
CA CYS A 1048 -10.02 -16.92 -4.21
C CYS A 1048 -10.68 -18.08 -4.95
N LEU A 1049 -10.43 -19.31 -4.49
CA LEU A 1049 -11.06 -20.53 -4.99
C LEU A 1049 -12.01 -21.10 -3.94
N MET A 1050 -13.18 -21.57 -4.37
CA MET A 1050 -14.18 -22.20 -3.52
C MET A 1050 -14.24 -23.70 -3.80
N ASP A 1051 -14.28 -24.51 -2.75
CA ASP A 1051 -14.44 -25.96 -2.84
C ASP A 1051 -15.89 -26.37 -3.19
N SER A 1052 -16.12 -27.67 -3.33
CA SER A 1052 -17.44 -28.25 -3.63
C SER A 1052 -18.48 -28.05 -2.52
N GLU A 1053 -18.05 -27.81 -1.29
CA GLU A 1053 -18.92 -27.51 -0.14
C GLU A 1053 -19.19 -26.00 0.00
N GLY A 1054 -18.61 -25.18 -0.88
CA GLY A 1054 -18.72 -23.73 -0.89
C GLY A 1054 -17.87 -23.02 0.16
N ARG A 1055 -16.83 -23.68 0.68
CA ARG A 1055 -15.82 -23.07 1.56
C ARG A 1055 -14.64 -22.56 0.74
N GLU A 1056 -13.99 -21.51 1.25
CA GLU A 1056 -12.80 -20.96 0.62
C GLU A 1056 -11.61 -21.91 0.81
N ILE A 1057 -10.84 -22.15 -0.25
CA ILE A 1057 -9.63 -22.97 -0.21
C ILE A 1057 -8.46 -22.10 0.29
N GLU A 1058 -8.14 -22.24 1.58
CA GLU A 1058 -7.10 -21.46 2.25
C GLU A 1058 -5.67 -21.93 1.95
N THR A 1059 -5.51 -23.17 1.47
CA THR A 1059 -4.19 -23.70 1.08
C THR A 1059 -3.68 -23.00 -0.17
N VAL A 1060 -2.36 -22.75 -0.26
CA VAL A 1060 -1.75 -22.07 -1.43
C VAL A 1060 -2.09 -22.81 -2.72
N LYS A 1061 -1.90 -24.13 -2.78
CA LYS A 1061 -2.40 -24.94 -3.89
C LYS A 1061 -3.89 -25.23 -3.68
N GLY A 1062 -4.68 -25.05 -4.72
CA GLY A 1062 -6.12 -25.33 -4.69
C GLY A 1062 -6.74 -25.40 -6.07
N GLU A 1063 -7.86 -26.10 -6.19
CA GLU A 1063 -8.66 -26.16 -7.41
C GLU A 1063 -10.12 -26.01 -7.03
N GLY A 1064 -10.84 -25.12 -7.72
CA GLY A 1064 -12.24 -24.86 -7.38
C GLY A 1064 -12.85 -23.72 -8.18
N ASN A 1065 -14.01 -23.25 -7.72
CA ASN A 1065 -14.73 -22.15 -8.36
C ASN A 1065 -14.07 -20.81 -8.05
N LEU A 1066 -13.75 -20.03 -9.08
CA LEU A 1066 -13.09 -18.74 -8.93
C LEU A 1066 -14.07 -17.67 -8.48
N CYS A 1067 -13.70 -16.95 -7.42
CA CYS A 1067 -14.46 -15.83 -6.87
C CYS A 1067 -13.55 -14.64 -6.57
N ILE A 1068 -14.12 -13.45 -6.48
CA ILE A 1068 -13.43 -12.23 -6.05
C ILE A 1068 -14.04 -11.75 -4.72
N LYS A 1069 -13.19 -11.54 -3.71
CA LYS A 1069 -13.59 -11.29 -2.31
C LYS A 1069 -13.95 -9.85 -1.99
N PHE A 1070 -13.47 -8.91 -2.79
CA PHE A 1070 -13.56 -7.48 -2.52
C PHE A 1070 -13.92 -6.73 -3.81
N PRO A 1071 -14.78 -5.69 -3.75
CA PRO A 1071 -15.11 -4.92 -4.95
C PRO A 1071 -13.88 -4.23 -5.54
N TRP A 1072 -13.91 -3.93 -6.83
CA TRP A 1072 -12.87 -3.17 -7.53
C TRP A 1072 -13.52 -2.06 -8.37
N PRO A 1073 -12.80 -0.99 -8.75
CA PRO A 1073 -13.44 0.18 -9.36
C PRO A 1073 -14.16 -0.10 -10.68
N GLY A 1074 -13.58 -0.97 -11.51
CA GLY A 1074 -14.08 -1.30 -12.85
C GLY A 1074 -15.24 -2.30 -12.90
N MET A 1075 -15.76 -2.78 -11.77
CA MET A 1075 -16.86 -3.75 -11.77
C MET A 1075 -18.16 -3.17 -12.36
N ALA A 1076 -18.94 -3.97 -13.08
CA ALA A 1076 -20.28 -3.57 -13.50
C ALA A 1076 -21.15 -3.28 -12.28
N ARG A 1077 -22.09 -2.33 -12.39
CA ARG A 1077 -22.98 -1.96 -11.27
C ARG A 1077 -24.27 -2.76 -11.24
N THR A 1078 -24.75 -3.17 -12.40
CA THR A 1078 -26.03 -3.86 -12.54
C THR A 1078 -26.17 -4.49 -13.92
N ILE A 1079 -27.20 -5.33 -14.07
CA ILE A 1079 -27.86 -5.58 -15.35
C ILE A 1079 -28.91 -4.47 -15.54
N TYR A 1080 -28.91 -3.83 -16.71
CA TYR A 1080 -29.84 -2.74 -17.02
C TYR A 1080 -31.28 -3.23 -16.90
N GLY A 1081 -32.11 -2.46 -16.18
CA GLY A 1081 -33.52 -2.79 -15.93
C GLY A 1081 -33.78 -4.02 -15.04
N ASP A 1082 -32.75 -4.73 -14.57
CA ASP A 1082 -32.90 -6.01 -13.87
C ASP A 1082 -31.80 -6.26 -12.82
N HIS A 1083 -31.78 -5.45 -11.76
CA HIS A 1083 -30.78 -5.57 -10.70
C HIS A 1083 -30.90 -6.87 -9.91
N GLN A 1084 -32.10 -7.45 -9.78
CA GLN A 1084 -32.26 -8.72 -9.08
C GLN A 1084 -31.51 -9.84 -9.81
N ARG A 1085 -31.60 -9.90 -11.15
CA ARG A 1085 -30.82 -10.88 -11.93
C ARG A 1085 -29.31 -10.67 -11.79
N TYR A 1086 -28.83 -9.45 -11.53
CA TYR A 1086 -27.42 -9.20 -11.20
C TYR A 1086 -27.04 -9.91 -9.90
N ILE A 1087 -27.83 -9.74 -8.84
CA ILE A 1087 -27.63 -10.40 -7.53
C ILE A 1087 -27.67 -11.92 -7.67
N ASP A 1088 -28.71 -12.43 -8.34
CA ASP A 1088 -28.93 -13.88 -8.52
C ASP A 1088 -27.79 -14.53 -9.29
N THR A 1089 -27.28 -13.85 -10.33
CA THR A 1089 -26.24 -14.40 -11.20
C THR A 1089 -24.86 -14.39 -10.54
N TYR A 1090 -24.48 -13.31 -9.85
CA TYR A 1090 -23.09 -13.10 -9.45
C TYR A 1090 -22.82 -13.15 -7.95
N PHE A 1091 -23.84 -12.99 -7.09
CA PHE A 1091 -23.62 -12.83 -5.64
C PHE A 1091 -24.39 -13.84 -4.78
N SER A 1092 -25.31 -14.61 -5.37
CA SER A 1092 -26.14 -15.56 -4.63
C SER A 1092 -25.46 -16.91 -4.37
N ALA A 1093 -24.57 -17.35 -5.27
CA ALA A 1093 -23.85 -18.62 -5.12
C ALA A 1093 -22.88 -18.60 -3.94
N TYR A 1094 -22.19 -17.48 -3.73
CA TYR A 1094 -21.19 -17.31 -2.67
C TYR A 1094 -21.37 -15.96 -1.97
N LYS A 1095 -21.98 -15.99 -0.78
CA LYS A 1095 -22.29 -14.76 -0.02
C LYS A 1095 -21.02 -13.93 0.23
N GLY A 1096 -21.11 -12.62 -0.01
CA GLY A 1096 -20.02 -11.69 0.20
C GLY A 1096 -18.90 -11.75 -0.86
N LYS A 1097 -19.12 -12.44 -1.98
CA LYS A 1097 -18.14 -12.60 -3.05
C LYS A 1097 -18.80 -12.43 -4.42
N TYR A 1098 -18.04 -11.94 -5.39
CA TYR A 1098 -18.43 -11.99 -6.80
C TYR A 1098 -18.04 -13.37 -7.37
N PHE A 1099 -19.03 -14.14 -7.80
CA PHE A 1099 -18.84 -15.41 -8.50
C PHE A 1099 -18.66 -15.17 -10.00
N THR A 1100 -17.56 -15.66 -10.54
CA THR A 1100 -17.20 -15.44 -11.95
C THR A 1100 -17.93 -16.40 -12.89
N GLY A 1101 -18.38 -17.56 -12.39
CA GLY A 1101 -18.86 -18.67 -13.23
C GLY A 1101 -17.72 -19.47 -13.89
N ASP A 1102 -16.46 -19.20 -13.53
CA ASP A 1102 -15.28 -19.91 -14.00
C ASP A 1102 -14.65 -20.77 -12.88
N ALA A 1103 -14.01 -21.87 -13.25
CA ALA A 1103 -13.17 -22.68 -12.38
C ALA A 1103 -11.69 -22.36 -12.62
N GLY A 1104 -10.89 -22.53 -11.57
CA GLY A 1104 -9.46 -22.25 -11.63
C GLY A 1104 -8.64 -23.19 -10.76
N LEU A 1105 -7.39 -23.35 -11.16
CA LEU A 1105 -6.32 -24.02 -10.43
C LEU A 1105 -5.33 -22.96 -9.97
N ARG A 1106 -5.03 -22.92 -8.67
CA ARG A 1106 -3.92 -22.14 -8.09
C ARG A 1106 -2.77 -23.09 -7.75
N ASP A 1107 -1.59 -22.86 -8.32
CA ASP A 1107 -0.40 -23.67 -8.05
C ASP A 1107 0.36 -23.23 -6.78
N LEU A 1108 1.45 -23.95 -6.45
CA LEU A 1108 2.26 -23.66 -5.25
C LEU A 1108 2.97 -22.30 -5.29
N ALA A 1109 3.15 -21.72 -6.48
CA ALA A 1109 3.71 -20.38 -6.65
C ALA A 1109 2.63 -19.28 -6.64
N GLY A 1110 1.36 -19.67 -6.42
CA GLY A 1110 0.22 -18.76 -6.43
C GLY A 1110 -0.28 -18.38 -7.82
N ASN A 1111 0.21 -19.04 -8.88
CA ASN A 1111 -0.25 -18.79 -10.24
C ASN A 1111 -1.61 -19.45 -10.48
N TYR A 1112 -2.52 -18.71 -11.10
CA TYR A 1112 -3.83 -19.15 -11.52
C TYR A 1112 -3.81 -19.63 -12.98
N ARG A 1113 -4.35 -20.81 -13.20
CA ARG A 1113 -4.78 -21.34 -14.49
C ARG A 1113 -6.29 -21.41 -14.50
N ILE A 1114 -6.91 -20.86 -15.52
CA ILE A 1114 -8.36 -20.91 -15.70
C ILE A 1114 -8.68 -22.22 -16.42
N THR A 1115 -9.44 -23.10 -15.75
CA THR A 1115 -9.70 -24.45 -16.25
C THR A 1115 -10.96 -24.54 -17.11
N GLY A 1116 -11.83 -23.52 -17.05
CA GLY A 1116 -13.01 -23.40 -17.90
C GLY A 1116 -14.23 -22.88 -17.15
N ARG A 1117 -15.40 -22.89 -17.81
CA ARG A 1117 -16.68 -22.51 -17.20
C ARG A 1117 -17.21 -23.63 -16.30
N VAL A 1118 -17.76 -23.28 -15.15
CA VAL A 1118 -18.40 -24.25 -14.24
C VAL A 1118 -19.62 -24.91 -14.92
N ASP A 1119 -20.34 -24.16 -15.74
CA ASP A 1119 -21.50 -24.66 -16.52
C ASP A 1119 -21.13 -25.73 -17.58
N ASP A 1120 -19.84 -25.84 -17.90
CA ASP A 1120 -19.28 -26.82 -18.84
C ASP A 1120 -18.79 -28.10 -18.11
N VAL A 1121 -18.89 -28.18 -16.78
CA VAL A 1121 -18.61 -29.42 -16.02
C VAL A 1121 -19.75 -30.43 -16.23
N ILE A 1122 -19.40 -31.66 -16.58
CA ILE A 1122 -20.35 -32.75 -16.83
C ILE A 1122 -20.26 -33.76 -15.70
N ILE A 1123 -21.38 -34.09 -15.08
CA ILE A 1123 -21.44 -35.11 -14.02
C ILE A 1123 -21.69 -36.48 -14.65
N VAL A 1124 -20.65 -37.32 -14.69
CA VAL A 1124 -20.70 -38.69 -15.23
C VAL A 1124 -20.56 -39.69 -14.09
N SER A 1125 -21.59 -40.49 -13.82
CA SER A 1125 -21.63 -41.47 -12.72
C SER A 1125 -21.20 -40.86 -11.36
N GLY A 1126 -21.68 -39.65 -11.07
CA GLY A 1126 -21.36 -38.91 -9.84
C GLY A 1126 -19.99 -38.21 -9.82
N HIS A 1127 -19.19 -38.28 -10.90
CA HIS A 1127 -17.89 -37.62 -11.00
C HIS A 1127 -18.01 -36.34 -11.83
N ASN A 1128 -17.50 -35.22 -11.30
CA ASN A 1128 -17.44 -33.94 -12.01
C ASN A 1128 -16.27 -33.96 -13.00
N LEU A 1129 -16.58 -33.95 -14.29
CA LEU A 1129 -15.58 -33.92 -15.36
C LEU A 1129 -15.63 -32.57 -16.07
N GLY A 1130 -14.53 -31.82 -15.97
CA GLY A 1130 -14.32 -30.66 -16.84
C GLY A 1130 -14.08 -31.13 -18.27
N THR A 1131 -14.62 -30.41 -19.25
CA THR A 1131 -14.45 -30.76 -20.67
C THR A 1131 -13.04 -30.45 -21.17
N ALA A 1132 -12.42 -29.38 -20.70
CA ALA A 1132 -11.13 -28.90 -21.22
C ALA A 1132 -9.97 -29.92 -21.06
N PRO A 1133 -9.76 -30.60 -19.92
CA PRO A 1133 -8.75 -31.66 -19.83
C PRO A 1133 -8.96 -32.79 -20.85
N ILE A 1134 -10.21 -33.15 -21.10
CA ILE A 1134 -10.58 -34.21 -22.06
C ILE A 1134 -10.34 -33.74 -23.49
N GLU A 1135 -10.77 -32.53 -23.83
CA GLU A 1135 -10.53 -31.87 -25.12
C GLU A 1135 -9.02 -31.77 -25.41
N ASN A 1136 -8.19 -31.41 -24.42
CA ASN A 1136 -6.73 -31.35 -24.58
C ASN A 1136 -6.14 -32.72 -24.97
N VAL A 1137 -6.53 -33.80 -24.28
CA VAL A 1137 -6.02 -35.15 -24.60
C VAL A 1137 -6.49 -35.62 -25.98
N ILE A 1138 -7.69 -35.21 -26.41
CA ILE A 1138 -8.18 -35.47 -27.76
C ILE A 1138 -7.33 -34.70 -28.78
N ASN A 1139 -7.01 -33.44 -28.52
CA ASN A 1139 -6.27 -32.56 -29.42
C ASN A 1139 -4.79 -32.95 -29.55
N GLU A 1140 -4.20 -33.62 -28.56
CA GLU A 1140 -2.84 -34.21 -28.65
C GLU A 1140 -2.72 -35.34 -29.70
N HIS A 1141 -3.82 -35.79 -30.28
CA HIS A 1141 -3.80 -36.78 -31.34
C HIS A 1141 -3.39 -36.13 -32.67
N TYR A 1142 -2.36 -36.65 -33.35
CA TYR A 1142 -1.75 -36.02 -34.54
C TYR A 1142 -2.71 -35.69 -35.71
N LEU A 1143 -3.81 -36.43 -35.86
CA LEU A 1143 -4.84 -36.13 -36.86
C LEU A 1143 -5.88 -35.08 -36.42
N VAL A 1144 -5.99 -34.78 -35.13
CA VAL A 1144 -7.01 -33.90 -34.58
C VAL A 1144 -6.53 -32.46 -34.62
N THR A 1145 -7.35 -31.58 -35.19
CA THR A 1145 -7.13 -30.14 -35.16
C THR A 1145 -7.78 -29.53 -33.93
N GLU A 1146 -9.00 -29.95 -33.60
CA GLU A 1146 -9.74 -29.40 -32.47
C GLU A 1146 -10.90 -30.30 -32.06
N SER A 1147 -11.34 -30.18 -30.82
CA SER A 1147 -12.47 -30.94 -30.30
C SER A 1147 -13.36 -30.12 -29.37
N ALA A 1148 -14.62 -30.55 -29.23
CA ALA A 1148 -15.56 -30.05 -28.25
C ALA A 1148 -16.27 -31.22 -27.57
N VAL A 1149 -16.26 -31.26 -26.24
CA VAL A 1149 -16.95 -32.28 -25.45
C VAL A 1149 -18.16 -31.67 -24.76
N VAL A 1150 -19.30 -32.36 -24.82
CA VAL A 1150 -20.53 -32.00 -24.11
C VAL A 1150 -21.14 -33.21 -23.41
N GLY A 1151 -21.94 -32.95 -22.37
CA GLY A 1151 -22.72 -33.98 -21.70
C GLY A 1151 -24.02 -34.25 -22.46
N PHE A 1152 -24.50 -35.48 -22.41
CA PHE A 1152 -25.86 -35.83 -22.85
C PHE A 1152 -26.50 -36.83 -21.86
N PRO A 1153 -27.84 -36.85 -21.74
CA PRO A 1153 -28.54 -37.78 -20.86
C PRO A 1153 -28.19 -39.24 -21.17
N HIS A 1154 -27.92 -40.03 -20.13
CA HIS A 1154 -27.62 -41.45 -20.25
C HIS A 1154 -28.25 -42.22 -19.09
N ASP A 1155 -29.07 -43.23 -19.41
CA ASP A 1155 -29.92 -43.94 -18.43
C ASP A 1155 -29.17 -44.51 -17.23
N ILE A 1156 -27.93 -45.00 -17.44
CA ILE A 1156 -27.08 -45.59 -16.39
C ILE A 1156 -26.16 -44.57 -15.70
N LYS A 1157 -25.47 -43.72 -16.48
CA LYS A 1157 -24.43 -42.81 -15.96
C LYS A 1157 -25.00 -41.48 -15.45
N GLY A 1158 -26.30 -41.24 -15.61
CA GLY A 1158 -26.92 -39.92 -15.47
C GLY A 1158 -26.64 -39.06 -16.70
N ASN A 1159 -25.38 -38.68 -16.90
CA ASN A 1159 -24.90 -38.10 -18.15
C ASN A 1159 -23.71 -38.90 -18.68
N ALA A 1160 -23.56 -38.91 -20.00
CA ALA A 1160 -22.42 -39.46 -20.73
C ALA A 1160 -21.73 -38.37 -21.56
N LEU A 1161 -20.56 -38.67 -22.11
CA LEU A 1161 -19.75 -37.70 -22.87
C LEU A 1161 -19.93 -37.89 -24.38
N TYR A 1162 -20.15 -36.80 -25.09
CA TYR A 1162 -20.19 -36.72 -26.55
C TYR A 1162 -19.08 -35.78 -27.02
N ALA A 1163 -18.16 -36.27 -27.85
CA ALA A 1163 -17.10 -35.47 -28.47
C ALA A 1163 -17.40 -35.21 -29.94
N PHE A 1164 -17.26 -33.94 -30.34
CA PHE A 1164 -17.26 -33.49 -31.72
C PHE A 1164 -15.81 -33.14 -32.09
N ILE A 1165 -15.26 -33.76 -33.14
CA ILE A 1165 -13.82 -33.70 -33.45
C ILE A 1165 -13.62 -33.20 -34.88
N ILE A 1166 -12.78 -32.18 -35.03
CA ILE A 1166 -12.27 -31.69 -36.32
C ILE A 1166 -10.88 -32.30 -36.52
N THR A 1167 -10.61 -32.80 -37.73
CA THR A 1167 -9.31 -33.36 -38.10
C THR A 1167 -8.66 -32.55 -39.23
N TYR A 1168 -7.32 -32.60 -39.32
CA TYR A 1168 -6.57 -31.92 -40.38
C TYR A 1168 -6.92 -32.49 -41.75
N GLU A 1169 -7.06 -33.81 -41.80
CA GLU A 1169 -7.49 -34.57 -42.97
C GLU A 1169 -8.54 -35.59 -42.53
N LYS A 1170 -9.39 -36.04 -43.45
CA LYS A 1170 -10.40 -37.05 -43.13
C LYS A 1170 -9.69 -38.37 -42.78
N PRO A 1171 -9.98 -39.00 -41.63
CA PRO A 1171 -9.35 -40.27 -41.26
C PRO A 1171 -9.62 -41.36 -42.29
N GLU A 1172 -8.59 -42.13 -42.66
CA GLU A 1172 -8.74 -43.32 -43.51
C GLU A 1172 -9.53 -44.43 -42.79
N ASP A 1173 -9.33 -44.56 -41.47
CA ASP A 1173 -10.09 -45.45 -40.58
C ASP A 1173 -10.54 -44.70 -39.33
N GLU A 1174 -11.79 -44.25 -39.34
CA GLU A 1174 -12.40 -43.52 -38.21
C GLU A 1174 -12.47 -44.36 -36.92
N GLU A 1175 -12.62 -45.68 -37.01
CA GLU A 1175 -12.74 -46.55 -35.84
C GLU A 1175 -11.39 -46.75 -35.14
N LEU A 1176 -10.31 -46.87 -35.92
CA LEU A 1176 -8.95 -46.89 -35.38
C LEU A 1176 -8.65 -45.60 -34.61
N VAL A 1177 -8.93 -44.43 -35.21
CA VAL A 1177 -8.68 -43.12 -34.58
C VAL A 1177 -9.53 -42.95 -33.31
N LYS A 1178 -10.81 -43.34 -33.33
CA LYS A 1178 -11.65 -43.36 -32.12
C LYS A 1178 -11.02 -44.20 -31.01
N LYS A 1179 -10.52 -45.40 -31.33
CA LYS A 1179 -9.89 -46.30 -30.35
C LYS A 1179 -8.59 -45.73 -29.77
N GLU A 1180 -7.78 -45.07 -30.60
CA GLU A 1180 -6.56 -44.40 -30.16
C GLU A 1180 -6.85 -43.24 -29.20
N ILE A 1181 -7.82 -42.39 -29.56
CA ILE A 1181 -8.30 -41.29 -28.70
C ILE A 1181 -8.82 -41.83 -27.36
N GLN A 1182 -9.67 -42.86 -27.38
CA GLN A 1182 -10.19 -43.50 -26.16
C GLN A 1182 -9.08 -44.08 -25.29
N THR A 1183 -8.06 -44.67 -25.91
CA THR A 1183 -6.91 -45.24 -25.20
C THR A 1183 -6.09 -44.16 -24.53
N ARG A 1184 -5.87 -43.02 -25.22
CA ARG A 1184 -5.18 -41.85 -24.66
C ARG A 1184 -5.96 -41.25 -23.49
N ILE A 1185 -7.25 -40.98 -23.66
CA ILE A 1185 -8.11 -40.47 -22.58
C ILE A 1185 -8.08 -41.41 -21.36
N SER A 1186 -8.21 -42.72 -21.60
CA SER A 1186 -8.20 -43.70 -20.51
C SER A 1186 -6.87 -43.80 -19.78
N ARG A 1187 -5.74 -43.48 -20.42
CA ARG A 1187 -4.40 -43.48 -19.82
C ARG A 1187 -4.09 -42.18 -19.10
N THR A 1188 -4.45 -41.04 -19.69
CA THR A 1188 -4.09 -39.71 -19.18
C THR A 1188 -5.04 -39.22 -18.10
N ILE A 1189 -6.34 -39.43 -18.28
CA ILE A 1189 -7.39 -38.92 -17.37
C ILE A 1189 -7.99 -40.07 -16.55
N GLY A 1190 -8.29 -41.17 -17.22
CA GLY A 1190 -8.81 -42.38 -16.60
C GLY A 1190 -10.03 -42.94 -17.31
N PRO A 1191 -10.42 -44.19 -17.00
CA PRO A 1191 -11.51 -44.88 -17.70
C PRO A 1191 -12.88 -44.19 -17.61
N ILE A 1192 -13.10 -43.39 -16.55
CA ILE A 1192 -14.36 -42.68 -16.32
C ILE A 1192 -14.61 -41.55 -17.33
N ALA A 1193 -13.55 -41.02 -17.95
CA ALA A 1193 -13.61 -39.94 -18.93
C ALA A 1193 -13.75 -40.43 -20.38
N LYS A 1194 -13.89 -41.75 -20.59
CA LYS A 1194 -14.12 -42.32 -21.92
C LYS A 1194 -15.36 -41.72 -22.57
N ILE A 1195 -15.24 -41.37 -23.84
CA ILE A 1195 -16.31 -40.74 -24.62
C ILE A 1195 -17.31 -41.81 -25.06
N ASP A 1196 -18.61 -41.59 -24.93
CA ASP A 1196 -19.61 -42.55 -25.39
C ASP A 1196 -19.90 -42.39 -26.89
N LYS A 1197 -19.89 -41.15 -27.38
CA LYS A 1197 -20.11 -40.84 -28.80
C LYS A 1197 -19.01 -39.91 -29.34
N ILE A 1198 -18.30 -40.35 -30.37
CA ILE A 1198 -17.30 -39.53 -31.09
C ILE A 1198 -17.81 -39.31 -32.51
N GLN A 1199 -18.11 -38.05 -32.84
CA GLN A 1199 -18.51 -37.63 -34.19
C GLN A 1199 -17.42 -36.76 -34.80
N PHE A 1200 -16.92 -37.15 -35.97
CA PHE A 1200 -16.06 -36.30 -36.78
C PHE A 1200 -16.89 -35.26 -37.53
N VAL A 1201 -16.48 -33.99 -37.49
CA VAL A 1201 -17.23 -32.86 -38.04
C VAL A 1201 -16.31 -31.94 -38.83
N GLU A 1202 -16.84 -31.28 -39.87
CA GLU A 1202 -16.09 -30.31 -40.68
C GLU A 1202 -15.80 -29.00 -39.93
N GLY A 1203 -16.58 -28.71 -38.88
CA GLY A 1203 -16.42 -27.51 -38.06
C GLY A 1203 -17.25 -27.57 -36.79
N LEU A 1204 -17.01 -26.61 -35.89
CA LEU A 1204 -17.76 -26.44 -34.64
C LEU A 1204 -18.55 -25.12 -34.66
N PRO A 1205 -19.74 -25.07 -34.01
CA PRO A 1205 -20.54 -23.86 -33.98
C PRO A 1205 -19.88 -22.84 -33.05
N ARG A 1206 -19.09 -21.92 -33.61
CA ARG A 1206 -18.40 -20.86 -32.87
C ARG A 1206 -19.13 -19.54 -32.98
N THR A 1207 -19.18 -18.79 -31.88
CA THR A 1207 -19.41 -17.35 -31.96
C THR A 1207 -18.25 -16.66 -32.66
N ARG A 1208 -18.47 -15.42 -33.11
CA ARG A 1208 -17.41 -14.62 -33.74
C ARG A 1208 -16.32 -14.12 -32.79
N SER A 1209 -16.48 -14.28 -31.47
CA SER A 1209 -15.39 -14.10 -30.50
C SER A 1209 -14.53 -15.36 -30.31
N GLY A 1210 -14.77 -16.41 -31.12
CA GLY A 1210 -14.07 -17.70 -31.06
C GLY A 1210 -14.76 -18.77 -30.23
N LYS A 1211 -15.63 -18.36 -29.30
CA LYS A 1211 -16.23 -19.26 -28.30
C LYS A 1211 -17.12 -20.32 -28.94
N ILE A 1212 -16.86 -21.60 -28.65
CA ILE A 1212 -17.71 -22.73 -29.05
C ILE A 1212 -19.06 -22.64 -28.32
N MET A 1213 -20.15 -22.68 -29.07
CA MET A 1213 -21.53 -22.67 -28.58
C MET A 1213 -21.95 -24.06 -28.09
N ARG A 1214 -21.36 -24.52 -26.98
CA ARG A 1214 -21.61 -25.85 -26.39
C ARG A 1214 -23.08 -26.13 -26.08
N ARG A 1215 -23.91 -25.11 -25.82
CA ARG A 1215 -25.36 -25.25 -25.67
C ARG A 1215 -26.02 -25.89 -26.91
N ILE A 1216 -25.60 -25.48 -28.11
CA ILE A 1216 -26.13 -26.03 -29.38
C ILE A 1216 -25.70 -27.49 -29.50
N LEU A 1217 -24.42 -27.78 -29.30
CA LEU A 1217 -23.88 -29.14 -29.32
C LEU A 1217 -24.56 -30.06 -28.30
N ARG A 1218 -24.82 -29.57 -27.08
CA ARG A 1218 -25.52 -30.28 -26.00
C ARG A 1218 -26.96 -30.62 -26.39
N LYS A 1219 -27.69 -29.68 -27.00
CA LYS A 1219 -29.04 -29.92 -27.52
C LYS A 1219 -29.05 -30.96 -28.64
N ILE A 1220 -28.10 -30.88 -29.57
CA ILE A 1220 -27.95 -31.88 -30.64
C ILE A 1220 -27.64 -33.26 -30.05
N ALA A 1221 -26.68 -33.35 -29.13
CA ALA A 1221 -26.31 -34.58 -28.45
C ALA A 1221 -27.45 -35.18 -27.61
N SER A 1222 -28.33 -34.33 -27.06
CA SER A 1222 -29.53 -34.73 -26.30
C SER A 1222 -30.77 -34.96 -27.17
N ASN A 1223 -30.63 -34.88 -28.50
CA ASN A 1223 -31.72 -35.01 -29.46
C ASN A 1223 -32.86 -33.97 -29.33
N GLU A 1224 -32.57 -32.80 -28.73
CA GLU A 1224 -33.48 -31.67 -28.56
C GLU A 1224 -33.33 -30.66 -29.70
N LEU A 1225 -33.83 -31.02 -30.89
CA LEU A 1225 -33.64 -30.20 -32.10
C LEU A 1225 -34.57 -28.97 -32.18
N GLU A 1226 -35.60 -28.90 -31.34
CA GLU A 1226 -36.50 -27.75 -31.25
C GLU A 1226 -35.91 -26.65 -30.33
N GLY A 1227 -36.03 -25.39 -30.76
CA GLY A 1227 -35.60 -24.24 -29.96
C GLY A 1227 -34.07 -24.15 -29.74
N LEU A 1228 -33.27 -24.41 -30.78
CA LEU A 1228 -31.81 -24.21 -30.75
C LEU A 1228 -31.40 -22.76 -30.44
N GLY A 1229 -32.34 -21.80 -30.54
CA GLY A 1229 -32.13 -20.39 -30.24
C GLY A 1229 -31.59 -19.62 -31.46
N ASP A 1230 -31.19 -18.36 -31.24
CA ASP A 1230 -30.64 -17.52 -32.31
C ASP A 1230 -29.20 -17.96 -32.68
N ASN A 1231 -29.05 -18.50 -33.89
CA ASN A 1231 -27.77 -18.95 -34.45
C ASN A 1231 -27.02 -17.85 -35.21
N SER A 1232 -27.55 -16.61 -35.29
CA SER A 1232 -26.94 -15.49 -36.03
C SER A 1232 -25.61 -15.01 -35.45
N THR A 1233 -25.36 -15.30 -34.17
CA THR A 1233 -24.09 -14.99 -33.49
C THR A 1233 -22.92 -15.88 -33.94
N LEU A 1234 -23.20 -16.95 -34.69
CA LEU A 1234 -22.19 -17.89 -35.17
C LEU A 1234 -21.33 -17.29 -36.30
N LEU A 1235 -20.07 -17.73 -36.36
CA LEU A 1235 -19.15 -17.44 -37.45
C LEU A 1235 -19.62 -18.10 -38.76
N ASN A 1236 -20.02 -19.37 -38.67
CA ASN A 1236 -20.63 -20.13 -39.76
C ASN A 1236 -21.89 -20.86 -39.23
N PRO A 1237 -23.10 -20.34 -39.48
CA PRO A 1237 -24.34 -21.00 -39.04
C PRO A 1237 -24.60 -22.37 -39.69
N GLU A 1238 -24.16 -22.59 -40.94
CA GLU A 1238 -24.44 -23.81 -41.72
C GLU A 1238 -23.82 -25.07 -41.10
N VAL A 1239 -22.77 -24.89 -40.29
CA VAL A 1239 -22.11 -25.99 -39.57
C VAL A 1239 -23.07 -26.70 -38.62
N VAL A 1240 -24.07 -25.99 -38.08
CA VAL A 1240 -25.07 -26.58 -37.17
C VAL A 1240 -25.89 -27.65 -37.91
N ASP A 1241 -26.31 -27.36 -39.14
CA ASP A 1241 -27.10 -28.29 -39.94
C ASP A 1241 -26.29 -29.52 -40.36
N GLN A 1242 -25.00 -29.34 -40.65
CA GLN A 1242 -24.09 -30.46 -40.95
C GLN A 1242 -23.93 -31.39 -39.73
N ILE A 1243 -23.72 -30.82 -38.54
CA ILE A 1243 -23.59 -31.59 -37.30
C ILE A 1243 -24.88 -32.35 -36.99
N ILE A 1244 -26.05 -31.71 -37.17
CA ILE A 1244 -27.36 -32.34 -36.98
C ILE A 1244 -27.54 -33.54 -37.92
N LYS A 1245 -27.15 -33.42 -39.20
CA LYS A 1245 -27.23 -34.52 -40.17
C LYS A 1245 -26.33 -35.71 -39.80
N GLY A 1246 -25.16 -35.45 -39.23
CA GLY A 1246 -24.17 -36.47 -38.87
C GLY A 1246 -24.28 -37.02 -37.44
N LYS A 1247 -25.33 -36.66 -36.67
CA LYS A 1247 -25.47 -37.03 -35.26
C LYS A 1247 -25.52 -38.55 -35.05
N LEU A 1248 -24.92 -39.03 -33.96
CA LEU A 1248 -24.84 -40.44 -33.52
C LEU A 1248 -25.84 -40.75 -32.42
#